data_AF-A0A813JAN0-F1
#
_entry.id   AF-A0A813JAN0-F1
#
_cell.length_a   1.000
_cell.length_b   1.000
_cell.length_c   1.000
_cell.angle_alpha   90.00
_cell.angle_beta   90.00
_cell.angle_gamma   90.00
#
_symmetry.space_group_name_H-M   'P 1'
#
loop_
_entity.id
_entity.type
_entity.pdbx_description
1 polymer ?
#
loop_
_entity_poly.entity_id
_entity_poly.type
_entity_poly.pdbx_seq_one_letter_code
_entity_poly.pdbx_strand_id
1 'polypeptide(L)'
;MTMGCGLLSSESLPEQLQSQLLEDNCEYSDRFIPSRTASNLESGFSLLSENTRRPNSSASDAGRDENSAAYTQLLRSELLGIRSAPADKSEDTRIRSPESKNLFQFHPSVREGTAHDVFSLSPVPFQSSNLFNTPRKAPRKIAKVPFKVLDAPQLQDDFYLNLVDWSSANVLSVGLSNCVYLWSACTSRVTKLCDLGPDDTVTSVSWTQRGAHLAVGTNKGETQIWDVAACKKLRTMGGHRGRVGTMAWNGFVLSTGSRDHNILHRDVRQAQPYMSRLTGHRQEVCGLKWSFDEQQLASGGNDNKLYIWSLRSTEPVLKFNDHQAAVKAIAWSPHQHGLLASGGGTADRCIRFWNTVNNTALSCIDTGSQVCNLVWSKNLNEIVSTHGYSLNQIILWKYPSMTKVTTLTGHTYRVLYLAISPDGQTVVTGAGDETLRFWNVFPGTKSRSGSGLSSAMLPLGRTIRCILRLIGQHMDAAGGLGKDFKVIYMAPMKALVAEVAEKFGQRLGPLGVVVAELTGDMNLSKKELESVHVIVTVPEKWDVMTRNSAAGGGLSDDGMQKLVQLIIIDEVHLLNDDRGAVIETVVARSLRYQETSGQPCRLVALSATLPNYADVADFLRVEGENLFYFDSSYRPIPLDTSFLGITETNRMKQMAKLTELTYD
;
A
#
# COMPACT_ATOMS: atom_id res chain seq x y z
N MET A 1 30.39 19.53 -83.07
CA MET A 1 29.00 19.95 -83.32
C MET A 1 28.09 19.02 -82.56
N THR A 2 27.12 19.58 -81.81
CA THR A 2 25.86 18.97 -81.31
C THR A 2 25.96 17.69 -80.45
N MET A 3 25.76 17.78 -79.14
CA MET A 3 24.47 17.78 -78.38
C MET A 3 23.97 16.37 -78.03
N GLY A 4 23.69 16.12 -76.74
CA GLY A 4 22.56 15.30 -76.31
C GLY A 4 22.78 14.16 -75.30
N CYS A 5 22.57 14.48 -74.02
CA CYS A 5 21.82 13.73 -72.98
C CYS A 5 22.06 12.22 -72.72
N GLY A 6 22.40 11.85 -71.47
CA GLY A 6 22.25 10.47 -70.95
C GLY A 6 22.92 10.17 -69.59
N LEU A 7 22.11 10.18 -68.52
CA LEU A 7 22.08 9.34 -67.30
C LEU A 7 23.35 8.69 -66.66
N LEU A 8 23.39 8.86 -65.32
CA LEU A 8 23.83 7.94 -64.24
C LEU A 8 25.30 7.86 -63.80
N SER A 9 25.41 7.84 -62.47
CA SER A 9 26.43 7.22 -61.59
C SER A 9 27.68 8.02 -61.17
N SER A 10 27.86 8.03 -59.84
CA SER A 10 29.10 8.04 -59.05
C SER A 10 30.36 8.67 -59.64
N GLU A 11 30.90 9.69 -58.98
CA GLU A 11 32.34 10.03 -58.95
C GLU A 11 32.51 11.21 -57.95
N SER A 12 33.25 11.00 -56.86
CA SER A 12 34.67 11.37 -56.66
C SER A 12 34.96 12.88 -56.71
N LEU A 13 35.42 13.39 -55.56
CA LEU A 13 36.30 14.57 -55.35
C LEU A 13 37.38 14.73 -56.46
N PRO A 14 38.05 15.91 -56.64
CA PRO A 14 38.44 16.86 -55.58
C PRO A 14 38.53 18.38 -55.92
N GLU A 15 38.65 19.15 -54.83
CA GLU A 15 39.44 20.38 -54.59
C GLU A 15 39.56 21.50 -55.63
N GLN A 16 39.21 22.72 -55.17
CA GLN A 16 40.21 23.80 -55.08
C GLN A 16 39.83 24.84 -53.99
N LEU A 17 40.82 25.09 -53.12
CA LEU A 17 40.91 26.04 -52.00
C LEU A 17 40.70 27.51 -52.45
N GLN A 18 40.42 28.52 -51.61
CA GLN A 18 41.00 28.99 -50.32
C GLN A 18 40.07 30.16 -49.87
N SER A 19 39.91 30.61 -48.62
CA SER A 19 40.76 30.63 -47.43
C SER A 19 39.96 31.16 -46.22
N GLN A 20 40.44 30.82 -45.02
CA GLN A 20 40.17 31.35 -43.67
C GLN A 20 39.28 30.52 -42.75
N LEU A 21 39.89 29.53 -42.10
CA LEU A 21 39.84 29.29 -40.65
C LEU A 21 40.96 28.29 -40.28
N LEU A 22 41.62 28.55 -39.14
CA LEU A 22 42.51 27.68 -38.34
C LEU A 22 43.99 27.51 -38.77
N GLU A 23 44.88 27.94 -37.85
CA GLU A 23 46.18 27.35 -37.49
C GLU A 23 46.02 27.01 -35.99
N ASP A 24 46.56 25.98 -35.35
CA ASP A 24 47.55 24.91 -35.62
C ASP A 24 47.63 24.13 -34.25
N ASN A 25 48.07 22.89 -34.06
CA ASN A 25 48.53 21.78 -34.88
C ASN A 25 48.64 20.50 -33.97
N CYS A 26 48.53 19.34 -34.63
CA CYS A 26 49.06 17.96 -34.40
C CYS A 26 50.10 17.69 -33.26
N GLU A 27 50.36 16.48 -32.71
CA GLU A 27 50.35 15.12 -33.29
C GLU A 27 50.57 13.96 -32.25
N TYR A 28 49.88 12.82 -32.47
CA TYR A 28 50.11 11.36 -32.23
C TYR A 28 50.97 10.73 -31.09
N SER A 29 50.46 9.63 -30.47
CA SER A 29 50.86 8.22 -30.80
C SER A 29 50.17 7.10 -29.98
N ASP A 30 50.15 5.91 -30.58
CA ASP A 30 49.53 4.62 -30.19
C ASP A 30 50.06 3.97 -28.89
N ARG A 31 49.60 4.45 -27.74
CA ARG A 31 49.39 3.61 -26.55
C ARG A 31 48.11 4.05 -25.89
N PHE A 32 47.12 3.16 -25.81
CA PHE A 32 45.95 3.40 -24.97
C PHE A 32 46.41 3.41 -23.50
N ILE A 33 46.75 4.59 -22.99
CA ILE A 33 46.89 4.86 -21.56
C ILE A 33 45.47 5.25 -21.11
N PRO A 34 44.80 4.44 -20.27
CA PRO A 34 43.52 4.86 -19.71
C PRO A 34 43.77 6.12 -18.88
N SER A 35 43.12 7.23 -19.23
CA SER A 35 43.08 8.40 -18.35
C SER A 35 42.34 8.00 -17.08
N ARG A 36 43.03 8.09 -15.93
CA ARG A 36 42.49 7.70 -14.61
C ARG A 36 41.48 8.70 -14.06
N THR A 37 40.88 9.52 -14.92
CA THR A 37 39.87 10.53 -14.55
C THR A 37 38.44 10.02 -14.69
N ALA A 38 38.25 8.82 -15.27
CA ALA A 38 36.93 8.17 -15.39
C ALA A 38 36.83 6.84 -14.61
N SER A 39 37.78 6.55 -13.71
CA SER A 39 37.73 5.37 -12.84
C SER A 39 37.35 5.79 -11.43
N ASN A 40 36.06 5.79 -11.11
CA ASN A 40 35.59 5.71 -9.73
C ASN A 40 35.96 4.33 -9.16
N LEU A 41 37.23 4.15 -8.80
CA LEU A 41 37.57 3.13 -7.81
C LEU A 41 37.08 3.67 -6.46
N GLU A 42 36.04 3.06 -5.93
CA GLU A 42 35.80 3.12 -4.49
C GLU A 42 37.06 2.59 -3.79
N SER A 43 37.75 3.47 -3.07
CA SER A 43 38.67 3.11 -2.01
C SER A 43 37.88 2.52 -0.85
N GLY A 44 37.32 1.33 -1.06
CA GLY A 44 36.63 0.57 -0.02
C GLY A 44 37.65 0.01 0.95
N PHE A 45 37.93 0.73 2.04
CA PHE A 45 38.51 0.11 3.23
C PHE A 45 37.42 -0.73 3.91
N SER A 46 37.28 -1.97 3.44
CA SER A 46 36.55 -3.01 4.16
C SER A 46 37.57 -3.76 5.02
N LEU A 47 37.56 -3.49 6.33
CA LEU A 47 38.11 -4.45 7.28
C LEU A 47 37.17 -5.66 7.25
N LEU A 48 37.67 -6.75 6.68
CA LEU A 48 37.05 -8.08 6.75
C LEU A 48 36.64 -8.33 8.20
N SER A 49 35.34 -8.48 8.47
CA SER A 49 34.92 -9.03 9.76
C SER A 49 35.37 -10.49 9.77
N GLU A 50 36.38 -10.78 10.57
CA GLU A 50 36.88 -12.13 10.76
C GLU A 50 35.75 -13.08 11.13
N ASN A 51 35.59 -14.08 10.27
CA ASN A 51 34.91 -15.33 10.54
C ASN A 51 35.50 -15.95 11.81
N THR A 52 34.83 -15.82 12.96
CA THR A 52 35.09 -16.69 14.11
C THR A 52 33.81 -17.41 14.53
N ARG A 53 33.76 -18.68 14.13
CA ARG A 53 32.93 -19.71 14.76
C ARG A 53 33.09 -19.62 16.28
N ARG A 54 31.98 -19.46 17.01
CA ARG A 54 31.91 -19.82 18.43
C ARG A 54 30.66 -20.67 18.69
N PRO A 55 30.75 -21.68 19.57
CA PRO A 55 29.74 -22.73 19.71
C PRO A 55 28.58 -22.29 20.62
N ASN A 56 27.47 -23.03 20.47
CA ASN A 56 26.23 -23.01 21.25
C ASN A 56 26.32 -22.37 22.64
N SER A 57 25.50 -21.33 22.85
CA SER A 57 24.90 -21.08 24.15
C SER A 57 23.45 -20.59 23.99
N SER A 58 22.66 -20.95 24.99
CA SER A 58 21.21 -20.96 25.07
C SER A 58 20.53 -19.60 24.91
N ALA A 59 19.26 -19.68 24.49
CA ALA A 59 18.29 -18.61 24.35
C ALA A 59 18.23 -17.65 25.56
N SER A 60 18.58 -16.38 25.33
CA SER A 60 17.98 -15.18 25.95
C SER A 60 18.81 -13.91 25.70
N ASP A 61 18.84 -13.34 24.48
CA ASP A 61 19.31 -11.94 24.35
C ASP A 61 18.93 -11.30 22.99
N ALA A 62 17.67 -10.88 22.83
CA ALA A 62 17.22 -10.13 21.65
C ALA A 62 17.39 -8.60 21.81
N GLY A 63 18.09 -8.14 22.85
CA GLY A 63 18.22 -6.72 23.20
C GLY A 63 19.61 -6.10 22.95
N ARG A 64 20.61 -6.87 22.50
CA ARG A 64 22.00 -6.39 22.39
C ARG A 64 22.38 -5.76 21.05
N ASP A 65 21.73 -6.12 19.94
CA ASP A 65 22.19 -5.69 18.60
C ASP A 65 21.95 -4.20 18.30
N GLU A 66 20.91 -3.57 18.85
CA GLU A 66 20.65 -2.14 18.64
C GLU A 66 21.61 -1.23 19.44
N ASN A 67 22.11 -1.69 20.59
CA ASN A 67 23.10 -0.95 21.39
C ASN A 67 24.45 -0.86 20.65
N SER A 68 24.78 -1.85 19.81
CA SER A 68 26.02 -1.87 19.01
C SER A 68 26.01 -0.82 17.91
N ALA A 69 24.86 -0.59 17.26
CA ALA A 69 24.73 0.39 16.17
C ALA A 69 24.84 1.84 16.66
N ALA A 70 24.17 2.19 17.76
CA ALA A 70 24.25 3.53 18.35
C ALA A 70 25.66 3.84 18.90
N TYR A 71 26.29 2.85 19.56
CA TYR A 71 27.67 2.96 20.03
C TYR A 71 28.67 3.14 18.89
N THR A 72 28.50 2.40 17.79
CA THR A 72 29.35 2.50 16.60
C THR A 72 29.16 3.84 15.88
N GLN A 73 27.94 4.38 15.82
CA GLN A 73 27.69 5.72 15.27
C GLN A 73 28.33 6.81 16.12
N LEU A 74 28.28 6.69 17.44
CA LEU A 74 28.93 7.63 18.37
C LEU A 74 30.46 7.56 18.24
N LEU A 75 31.03 6.36 18.12
CA LEU A 75 32.47 6.19 17.84
C LEU A 75 32.87 6.84 16.50
N ARG A 76 32.03 6.73 15.47
CA ARG A 76 32.29 7.38 14.16
C ARG A 76 32.21 8.90 14.23
N SER A 77 31.26 9.45 14.98
CA SER A 77 31.15 10.90 15.14
C SER A 77 32.30 11.47 15.96
N GLU A 78 32.70 10.80 17.04
CA GLU A 78 33.72 11.29 17.99
C GLU A 78 35.15 11.01 17.50
N LEU A 79 35.44 9.85 16.91
CA LEU A 79 36.80 9.45 16.53
C LEU A 79 37.21 9.94 15.13
N LEU A 80 36.24 10.11 14.22
CA LEU A 80 36.49 10.45 12.81
C LEU A 80 35.91 11.80 12.39
N GLY A 81 35.18 12.50 13.28
CA GLY A 81 34.54 13.78 12.97
C GLY A 81 33.45 13.70 11.90
N ILE A 82 32.98 12.49 11.55
CA ILE A 82 32.00 12.26 10.49
C ILE A 82 30.61 12.60 11.05
N ARG A 83 30.08 13.76 10.65
CA ARG A 83 28.71 14.18 10.95
C ARG A 83 27.74 13.39 10.07
N SER A 84 27.20 12.29 10.57
CA SER A 84 25.99 11.71 9.97
C SER A 84 24.76 12.31 10.66
N ALA A 85 23.89 12.97 9.89
CA ALA A 85 22.57 13.34 10.36
C ALA A 85 21.84 12.10 10.91
N PRO A 86 20.98 12.25 11.95
CA PRO A 86 20.20 11.13 12.46
C PRO A 86 19.39 10.54 11.30
N ALA A 87 19.39 9.22 11.20
CA ALA A 87 18.72 8.48 10.13
C ALA A 87 17.20 8.70 10.18
N ASP A 88 16.75 9.79 9.56
CA ASP A 88 15.40 9.91 9.05
C ASP A 88 15.38 9.30 7.65
N LYS A 89 14.61 8.21 7.54
CA LYS A 89 13.88 7.73 6.37
C LYS A 89 14.39 8.21 5.00
N SER A 90 14.99 7.30 4.24
CA SER A 90 14.90 7.19 2.77
C SER A 90 14.44 8.47 2.06
N GLU A 91 15.35 9.43 1.87
CA GLU A 91 15.25 10.39 0.79
C GLU A 91 16.25 10.02 -0.30
N ASP A 92 15.76 10.17 -1.52
CA ASP A 92 16.47 9.96 -2.77
C ASP A 92 17.81 10.68 -2.79
N THR A 93 18.83 9.95 -3.23
CA THR A 93 20.17 10.45 -3.54
C THR A 93 20.10 11.38 -4.76
N ARG A 94 19.65 12.64 -4.58
CA ARG A 94 20.08 13.73 -5.46
C ARG A 94 21.49 14.13 -5.04
N ILE A 95 22.47 13.69 -5.83
CA ILE A 95 23.88 14.04 -5.72
C ILE A 95 24.00 15.56 -5.87
N ARG A 96 24.13 16.28 -4.76
CA ARG A 96 24.81 17.59 -4.76
C ARG A 96 26.30 17.30 -4.77
N SER A 97 27.01 17.90 -5.72
CA SER A 97 28.46 17.89 -5.83
C SER A 97 29.11 18.29 -4.49
N PRO A 98 30.07 17.52 -3.96
CA PRO A 98 30.91 18.02 -2.89
C PRO A 98 31.90 19.02 -3.48
N GLU A 99 31.81 20.29 -3.04
CA GLU A 99 32.89 21.26 -3.22
C GLU A 99 34.17 20.67 -2.64
N SER A 100 35.23 20.64 -3.45
CA SER A 100 36.55 20.15 -3.11
C SER A 100 37.10 20.89 -1.89
N LYS A 101 37.15 20.23 -0.73
CA LYS A 101 37.95 20.69 0.41
C LYS A 101 39.21 19.83 0.50
N ASN A 102 40.34 20.50 0.28
CA ASN A 102 41.69 19.95 0.32
C ASN A 102 41.94 19.21 1.64
N LEU A 103 42.59 18.04 1.55
CA LEU A 103 42.77 17.07 2.63
C LEU A 103 43.77 17.49 3.73
N PHE A 104 44.40 18.66 3.60
CA PHE A 104 45.29 19.20 4.63
C PHE A 104 45.08 20.70 4.75
N GLN A 105 44.18 21.11 5.65
CA GLN A 105 44.11 22.49 6.12
C GLN A 105 44.04 22.48 7.64
N PHE A 106 45.11 22.95 8.27
CA PHE A 106 45.15 23.17 9.71
C PHE A 106 44.34 24.43 10.02
N HIS A 107 43.16 24.27 10.60
CA HIS A 107 42.37 25.40 11.09
C HIS A 107 42.71 25.61 12.58
N PRO A 108 43.15 26.79 13.02
CA PRO A 108 43.14 27.10 14.44
C PRO A 108 41.67 27.08 14.88
N SER A 109 41.39 26.31 15.92
CA SER A 109 40.06 26.15 16.48
C SER A 109 39.52 27.49 16.96
N VAL A 110 38.73 28.18 16.14
CA VAL A 110 37.83 29.21 16.65
C VAL A 110 36.65 28.48 17.26
N ARG A 111 36.70 28.33 18.59
CA ARG A 111 35.57 27.91 19.40
C ARG A 111 34.52 29.02 19.35
N GLU A 112 33.58 28.96 18.41
CA GLU A 112 32.27 29.56 18.63
C GLU A 112 31.48 28.64 19.57
N GLY A 113 31.83 28.70 20.84
CA GLY A 113 31.06 28.06 21.89
C GLY A 113 29.79 28.86 22.13
N THR A 114 28.64 28.26 21.83
CA THR A 114 27.41 28.64 22.54
C THR A 114 27.66 28.46 24.04
N ALA A 115 27.26 29.44 24.86
CA ALA A 115 27.59 29.54 26.29
C ALA A 115 27.22 28.32 27.18
N HIS A 116 26.56 27.31 26.62
CA HIS A 116 26.17 26.08 27.31
C HIS A 116 27.27 25.01 27.43
N ASP A 117 28.35 25.06 26.64
CA ASP A 117 29.36 23.99 26.62
C ASP A 117 30.47 24.14 27.68
N VAL A 118 30.62 25.30 28.32
CA VAL A 118 31.71 25.56 29.30
C VAL A 118 31.46 24.88 30.65
N PHE A 119 30.21 24.51 30.96
CA PHE A 119 29.80 23.96 32.26
C PHE A 119 29.20 22.55 32.18
N SER A 120 29.35 21.85 31.06
CA SER A 120 28.86 20.47 30.95
C SER A 120 29.78 19.51 31.70
N LEU A 121 29.26 18.90 32.78
CA LEU A 121 29.91 17.79 33.50
C LEU A 121 29.74 16.44 32.78
N SER A 122 29.05 16.42 31.63
CA SER A 122 28.90 15.22 30.81
C SER A 122 30.18 15.00 29.99
N PRO A 123 30.75 13.78 30.00
CA PRO A 123 31.89 13.44 29.14
C PRO A 123 31.54 13.41 27.64
N VAL A 124 30.27 13.67 27.29
CA VAL A 124 29.72 13.68 25.92
C VAL A 124 29.09 15.05 25.62
N PRO A 125 29.34 15.68 24.45
CA PRO A 125 28.79 16.98 24.07
C PRO A 125 27.26 17.03 24.04
N PHE A 126 26.68 18.24 24.19
CA PHE A 126 25.22 18.45 24.21
C PHE A 126 24.49 17.98 22.92
N GLN A 127 25.17 17.99 21.77
CA GLN A 127 24.59 17.48 20.53
C GLN A 127 24.52 15.94 20.51
N SER A 128 25.50 15.27 21.11
CA SER A 128 25.57 13.80 21.24
C SER A 128 24.63 13.28 22.33
N SER A 129 24.32 14.08 23.35
CA SER A 129 23.36 13.72 24.42
C SER A 129 21.92 13.59 23.91
N ASN A 130 21.55 14.31 22.85
CA ASN A 130 20.23 14.17 22.22
C ASN A 130 19.98 12.76 21.65
N LEU A 131 21.02 12.03 21.22
CA LEU A 131 20.89 10.63 20.79
C LEU A 131 20.43 9.72 21.95
N PHE A 132 20.88 9.99 23.17
CA PHE A 132 20.46 9.27 24.37
C PHE A 132 19.05 9.66 24.84
N ASN A 133 18.64 10.90 24.59
CA ASN A 133 17.33 11.43 25.01
C ASN A 133 16.20 11.19 23.99
N THR A 134 16.47 10.61 22.83
CA THR A 134 15.41 10.21 21.90
C THR A 134 14.56 9.09 22.52
N PRO A 135 13.23 9.26 22.66
CA PRO A 135 12.38 8.20 23.18
C PRO A 135 12.44 7.01 22.23
N ARG A 136 12.96 5.89 22.73
CA ARG A 136 12.99 4.61 21.99
C ARG A 136 11.55 4.26 21.61
N LYS A 137 11.27 4.11 20.31
CA LYS A 137 9.95 3.63 19.87
C LYS A 137 9.74 2.24 20.45
N ALA A 138 8.77 2.10 21.35
CA ALA A 138 8.43 0.81 21.92
C ALA A 138 8.12 -0.19 20.79
N PRO A 139 8.62 -1.43 20.86
CA PRO A 139 8.33 -2.43 19.84
C PRO A 139 6.82 -2.63 19.74
N ARG A 140 6.32 -2.66 18.51
CA ARG A 140 4.88 -2.82 18.21
C ARG A 140 4.38 -4.12 18.85
N LYS A 141 3.37 -4.02 19.71
CA LYS A 141 2.71 -5.19 20.30
C LYS A 141 1.74 -5.80 19.28
N ILE A 142 1.92 -7.07 18.97
CA ILE A 142 1.07 -7.85 18.06
C ILE A 142 0.29 -8.85 18.90
N ALA A 143 -1.01 -9.00 18.63
CA ALA A 143 -1.85 -9.95 19.34
C ALA A 143 -1.41 -11.39 19.02
N LYS A 144 -1.15 -12.18 20.05
CA LYS A 144 -0.76 -13.61 19.93
C LYS A 144 -1.95 -14.56 19.88
N VAL A 145 -3.17 -14.04 20.02
CA VAL A 145 -4.42 -14.80 19.98
C VAL A 145 -5.15 -14.39 18.72
N PRO A 146 -5.72 -15.34 17.94
CA PRO A 146 -6.51 -14.99 16.78
C PRO A 146 -7.78 -14.28 17.25
N PHE A 147 -8.19 -13.21 16.57
CA PHE A 147 -9.39 -12.46 16.95
C PHE A 147 -10.68 -13.15 16.46
N LYS A 148 -10.56 -14.04 15.48
CA LYS A 148 -11.66 -14.85 14.94
C LYS A 148 -11.14 -16.22 14.56
N VAL A 149 -11.96 -17.23 14.82
CA VAL A 149 -11.74 -18.61 14.40
C VAL A 149 -13.01 -19.08 13.69
N LEU A 150 -12.86 -19.68 12.53
CA LEU A 150 -13.94 -20.33 11.79
C LEU A 150 -13.66 -21.82 11.68
N ASP A 151 -14.71 -22.62 11.76
CA ASP A 151 -14.62 -24.05 11.49
C ASP A 151 -14.47 -24.30 9.99
N ALA A 152 -13.56 -25.21 9.65
CA ALA A 152 -13.24 -25.63 8.30
C ALA A 152 -13.22 -27.17 8.25
N PRO A 153 -14.39 -27.82 8.42
CA PRO A 153 -14.47 -29.27 8.45
C PRO A 153 -13.99 -29.87 7.13
N GLN A 154 -13.28 -31.01 7.19
CA GLN A 154 -12.74 -31.71 6.03
C GLN A 154 -11.73 -30.88 5.19
N LEU A 155 -11.13 -29.85 5.77
CA LEU A 155 -9.99 -29.17 5.19
C LEU A 155 -8.81 -30.15 5.12
N GLN A 156 -8.35 -30.44 3.91
CA GLN A 156 -7.36 -31.51 3.68
C GLN A 156 -6.00 -31.15 4.29
N ASP A 157 -5.29 -32.12 4.89
CA ASP A 157 -3.91 -31.93 5.40
C ASP A 157 -2.86 -32.35 4.35
N ASP A 158 -2.92 -31.74 3.15
CA ASP A 158 -1.98 -32.01 2.06
C ASP A 158 -1.16 -30.76 1.70
N PHE A 159 0.17 -30.90 1.85
CA PHE A 159 1.14 -29.85 1.59
C PHE A 159 1.03 -29.28 0.16
N TYR A 160 0.70 -30.09 -0.84
CA TYR A 160 0.73 -29.66 -2.23
C TYR A 160 -0.51 -28.89 -2.68
N LEU A 161 -1.56 -28.82 -1.86
CA LEU A 161 -2.82 -28.14 -2.19
C LEU A 161 -2.80 -26.66 -1.77
N ASN A 162 -3.57 -25.82 -2.45
CA ASN A 162 -3.71 -24.40 -2.14
C ASN A 162 -5.19 -24.02 -2.01
N LEU A 163 -5.80 -24.33 -0.87
CA LEU A 163 -7.26 -24.34 -0.70
C LEU A 163 -7.86 -23.06 -0.13
N VAL A 164 -7.06 -22.05 0.21
CA VAL A 164 -7.54 -20.80 0.82
C VAL A 164 -6.99 -19.62 0.03
N ASP A 165 -7.87 -18.70 -0.36
CA ASP A 165 -7.49 -17.44 -0.97
C ASP A 165 -8.50 -16.34 -0.62
N TRP A 166 -8.05 -15.08 -0.53
CA TRP A 166 -8.86 -13.95 -0.09
C TRP A 166 -8.95 -12.89 -1.19
N SER A 167 -10.16 -12.60 -1.63
CA SER A 167 -10.42 -11.67 -2.73
C SER A 167 -10.20 -10.20 -2.36
N SER A 168 -9.97 -9.38 -3.39
CA SER A 168 -9.97 -7.91 -3.27
C SER A 168 -11.32 -7.34 -2.82
N ALA A 169 -12.42 -8.05 -3.09
CA ALA A 169 -13.78 -7.71 -2.63
C ALA A 169 -14.07 -8.16 -1.18
N ASN A 170 -13.03 -8.54 -0.43
CA ASN A 170 -13.12 -8.98 0.96
C ASN A 170 -13.98 -10.25 1.18
N VAL A 171 -13.90 -11.18 0.24
CA VAL A 171 -14.53 -12.51 0.30
C VAL A 171 -13.44 -13.58 0.34
N LEU A 172 -13.47 -14.42 1.37
CA LEU A 172 -12.58 -15.56 1.52
C LEU A 172 -13.17 -16.77 0.79
N SER A 173 -12.38 -17.44 -0.03
CA SER A 173 -12.73 -18.74 -0.61
C SER A 173 -11.97 -19.86 0.09
N VAL A 174 -12.66 -20.94 0.42
CA VAL A 174 -12.10 -22.11 1.10
C VAL A 174 -12.59 -23.37 0.40
N GLY A 175 -11.66 -24.22 -0.05
CA GLY A 175 -11.94 -25.55 -0.55
C GLY A 175 -12.02 -26.56 0.61
N LEU A 176 -13.19 -27.14 0.85
CA LEU A 176 -13.43 -28.18 1.85
C LEU A 176 -13.83 -29.46 1.11
N SER A 177 -12.91 -30.43 1.06
CA SER A 177 -13.09 -31.68 0.31
C SER A 177 -13.46 -31.45 -1.17
N ASN A 178 -14.72 -31.72 -1.55
CA ASN A 178 -15.26 -31.55 -2.91
C ASN A 178 -16.03 -30.23 -3.11
N CYS A 179 -16.17 -29.42 -2.06
CA CYS A 179 -16.96 -28.19 -2.07
C CYS A 179 -16.08 -26.95 -1.95
N VAL A 180 -16.51 -25.84 -2.56
CA VAL A 180 -15.92 -24.52 -2.30
C VAL A 180 -16.94 -23.64 -1.58
N TYR A 181 -16.52 -23.12 -0.44
CA TYR A 181 -17.30 -22.19 0.37
C TYR A 181 -16.72 -20.79 0.28
N LEU A 182 -17.59 -19.80 0.26
CA LEU A 182 -17.24 -18.39 0.30
C LEU A 182 -17.72 -17.79 1.60
N TRP A 183 -16.86 -17.03 2.26
CA TRP A 183 -17.18 -16.29 3.47
C TRP A 183 -16.91 -14.81 3.24
N SER A 184 -17.95 -13.98 3.34
CA SER A 184 -17.83 -12.52 3.23
C SER A 184 -17.36 -11.95 4.55
N ALA A 185 -16.20 -11.30 4.58
CA ALA A 185 -15.66 -10.75 5.82
C ALA A 185 -16.45 -9.53 6.33
N CYS A 186 -17.14 -8.79 5.43
CA CYS A 186 -17.97 -7.65 5.81
C CYS A 186 -19.31 -8.08 6.43
N THR A 187 -19.98 -9.08 5.85
CA THR A 187 -21.33 -9.50 6.27
C THR A 187 -21.34 -10.73 7.15
N SER A 188 -20.19 -11.42 7.28
CA SER A 188 -20.05 -12.76 7.88
C SER A 188 -20.94 -13.85 7.23
N ARG A 189 -21.52 -13.60 6.05
CA ARG A 189 -22.34 -14.59 5.33
C ARG A 189 -21.47 -15.68 4.71
N VAL A 190 -21.93 -16.93 4.83
CA VAL A 190 -21.33 -18.11 4.19
C VAL A 190 -22.21 -18.55 3.02
N THR A 191 -21.61 -18.79 1.86
CA THR A 191 -22.29 -19.32 0.67
C THR A 191 -21.49 -20.46 0.06
N LYS A 192 -22.14 -21.59 -0.21
CA LYS A 192 -21.53 -22.69 -0.98
C LYS A 192 -21.56 -22.32 -2.47
N LEU A 193 -20.38 -22.19 -3.09
CA LEU A 193 -20.24 -21.79 -4.49
C LEU A 193 -20.40 -22.98 -5.43
N CYS A 194 -19.69 -24.08 -5.14
CA CYS A 194 -19.71 -25.26 -5.99
C CYS A 194 -19.56 -26.55 -5.19
N ASP A 195 -20.01 -27.64 -5.82
CA ASP A 195 -19.85 -29.03 -5.39
C ASP A 195 -19.38 -29.82 -6.60
N LEU A 196 -18.21 -30.44 -6.52
CA LEU A 196 -17.63 -31.24 -7.60
C LEU A 196 -18.19 -32.67 -7.65
N GLY A 197 -19.03 -33.05 -6.68
CA GLY A 197 -19.53 -34.42 -6.53
C GLY A 197 -18.54 -35.33 -5.78
N PRO A 198 -18.84 -36.63 -5.65
CA PRO A 198 -18.03 -37.56 -4.87
C PRO A 198 -16.73 -38.00 -5.56
N ASP A 199 -16.65 -37.88 -6.89
CA ASP A 199 -15.55 -38.43 -7.69
C ASP A 199 -14.36 -37.47 -7.87
N ASP A 200 -14.46 -36.23 -7.39
CA ASP A 200 -13.45 -35.20 -7.59
C ASP A 200 -13.34 -34.30 -6.36
N THR A 201 -12.14 -33.77 -6.13
CA THR A 201 -11.83 -32.93 -4.97
C THR A 201 -11.20 -31.63 -5.40
N VAL A 202 -11.42 -30.58 -4.60
CA VAL A 202 -10.82 -29.27 -4.82
C VAL A 202 -9.36 -29.33 -4.43
N THR A 203 -8.47 -28.91 -5.32
CA THR A 203 -7.02 -28.95 -5.09
C THR A 203 -6.38 -27.57 -5.04
N SER A 204 -6.99 -26.58 -5.69
CA SER A 204 -6.57 -25.19 -5.58
C SER A 204 -7.72 -24.20 -5.80
N VAL A 205 -7.65 -23.05 -5.15
CA VAL A 205 -8.54 -21.91 -5.41
C VAL A 205 -7.69 -20.66 -5.63
N SER A 206 -8.09 -19.79 -6.56
CA SER A 206 -7.43 -18.51 -6.75
C SER A 206 -8.36 -17.45 -7.32
N TRP A 207 -8.43 -16.31 -6.63
CA TRP A 207 -9.22 -15.15 -7.04
C TRP A 207 -8.58 -14.39 -8.19
N THR A 208 -9.40 -13.92 -9.12
CA THR A 208 -8.96 -12.87 -10.05
C THR A 208 -8.64 -11.59 -9.27
N GLN A 209 -7.76 -10.74 -9.80
CA GLN A 209 -7.32 -9.50 -9.14
C GLN A 209 -8.47 -8.56 -8.76
N ARG A 210 -9.52 -8.52 -9.58
CA ARG A 210 -10.74 -7.72 -9.32
C ARG A 210 -11.72 -8.39 -8.34
N GLY A 211 -11.52 -9.65 -7.98
CA GLY A 211 -12.37 -10.39 -7.04
C GLY A 211 -13.75 -10.81 -7.57
N ALA A 212 -14.07 -10.57 -8.85
CA ALA A 212 -15.37 -10.92 -9.44
C ALA A 212 -15.51 -12.42 -9.77
N HIS A 213 -14.39 -13.07 -10.10
CA HIS A 213 -14.35 -14.47 -10.54
C HIS A 213 -13.38 -15.28 -9.70
N LEU A 214 -13.73 -16.55 -9.46
CA LEU A 214 -12.90 -17.51 -8.76
C LEU A 214 -12.49 -18.64 -9.71
N ALA A 215 -11.20 -18.97 -9.72
CA ALA A 215 -10.70 -20.15 -10.39
C ALA A 215 -10.60 -21.31 -9.40
N VAL A 216 -11.06 -22.49 -9.79
CA VAL A 216 -11.07 -23.71 -8.98
C VAL A 216 -10.34 -24.81 -9.75
N GLY A 217 -9.23 -25.30 -9.19
CA GLY A 217 -8.48 -26.44 -9.67
C GLY A 217 -8.99 -27.73 -9.03
N THR A 218 -9.02 -28.79 -9.83
CA THR A 218 -9.55 -30.11 -9.44
C THR A 218 -8.49 -31.19 -9.41
N ASN A 219 -8.77 -32.29 -8.72
CA ASN A 219 -7.88 -33.45 -8.66
C ASN A 219 -7.77 -34.19 -10.01
N LYS A 220 -8.81 -34.12 -10.85
CA LYS A 220 -8.80 -34.67 -12.21
C LYS A 220 -7.97 -33.87 -13.23
N GLY A 221 -7.46 -32.70 -12.86
CA GLY A 221 -6.65 -31.84 -13.75
C GLY A 221 -7.47 -30.82 -14.54
N GLU A 222 -8.75 -30.65 -14.22
CA GLU A 222 -9.58 -29.58 -14.77
C GLU A 222 -9.43 -28.29 -13.97
N THR A 223 -9.58 -27.17 -14.66
CA THR A 223 -9.67 -25.83 -14.06
C THR A 223 -11.01 -25.20 -14.42
N GLN A 224 -11.83 -24.91 -13.41
CA GLN A 224 -13.13 -24.27 -13.58
C GLN A 224 -13.06 -22.79 -13.24
N ILE A 225 -13.76 -21.95 -14.00
CA ILE A 225 -13.92 -20.51 -13.69
C ILE A 225 -15.37 -20.28 -13.28
N TRP A 226 -15.55 -19.63 -12.14
CA TRP A 226 -16.85 -19.36 -11.54
C TRP A 226 -17.08 -17.86 -11.43
N ASP A 227 -18.29 -17.43 -11.82
CA ASP A 227 -18.82 -16.13 -11.48
C ASP A 227 -19.41 -16.20 -10.06
N VAL A 228 -18.88 -15.38 -9.16
CA VAL A 228 -19.28 -15.40 -7.76
C VAL A 228 -20.54 -14.58 -7.51
N ALA A 229 -20.80 -13.52 -8.28
CA ALA A 229 -22.03 -12.75 -8.15
C ALA A 229 -23.23 -13.56 -8.63
N ALA A 230 -23.07 -14.29 -9.75
CA ALA A 230 -24.10 -15.14 -10.32
C ALA A 230 -24.14 -16.57 -9.74
N CYS A 231 -23.18 -16.94 -8.89
CA CYS A 231 -22.97 -18.31 -8.39
C CYS A 231 -23.00 -19.37 -9.50
N LYS A 232 -22.38 -19.08 -10.65
CA LYS A 232 -22.48 -19.90 -11.86
C LYS A 232 -21.11 -20.24 -12.42
N LYS A 233 -20.94 -21.50 -12.84
CA LYS A 233 -19.77 -21.94 -13.59
C LYS A 233 -19.80 -21.31 -14.98
N LEU A 234 -18.77 -20.53 -15.30
CA LEU A 234 -18.60 -19.90 -16.62
C LEU A 234 -18.00 -20.88 -17.63
N ARG A 235 -16.92 -21.57 -17.24
CA ARG A 235 -16.22 -22.52 -18.12
C ARG A 235 -15.42 -23.56 -17.35
N THR A 236 -15.16 -24.67 -18.02
CA THR A 236 -14.18 -25.70 -17.63
C THR A 236 -13.05 -25.73 -18.65
N MET A 237 -11.81 -25.76 -18.18
CA MET A 237 -10.60 -25.79 -19.00
C MET A 237 -9.77 -27.02 -18.64
N GLY A 238 -9.62 -27.95 -19.58
CA GLY A 238 -8.80 -29.16 -19.42
C GLY A 238 -7.34 -28.96 -19.80
N GLY A 239 -6.62 -30.06 -20.02
CA GLY A 239 -5.26 -30.05 -20.60
C GLY A 239 -4.16 -30.54 -19.66
N HIS A 240 -4.40 -30.57 -18.34
CA HIS A 240 -3.51 -31.27 -17.41
C HIS A 240 -3.87 -32.76 -17.31
N ARG A 241 -2.88 -33.58 -16.99
CA ARG A 241 -3.03 -35.04 -16.80
C ARG A 241 -3.07 -35.47 -15.33
N GLY A 242 -2.90 -34.53 -14.41
CA GLY A 242 -2.99 -34.75 -12.97
C GLY A 242 -3.53 -33.50 -12.28
N ARG A 243 -3.73 -33.60 -10.97
CA ARG A 243 -4.32 -32.52 -10.16
C ARG A 243 -3.68 -31.16 -10.39
N VAL A 244 -4.50 -30.11 -10.36
CA VAL A 244 -4.03 -28.72 -10.41
C VAL A 244 -3.83 -28.23 -8.98
N GLY A 245 -2.60 -28.28 -8.48
CA GLY A 245 -2.30 -27.95 -7.08
C GLY A 245 -2.08 -26.47 -6.84
N THR A 246 -1.74 -25.68 -7.87
CA THR A 246 -1.36 -24.28 -7.73
C THR A 246 -1.77 -23.43 -8.93
N MET A 247 -2.08 -22.16 -8.68
CA MET A 247 -2.66 -21.25 -9.66
C MET A 247 -2.20 -19.82 -9.38
N ALA A 248 -1.99 -19.03 -10.44
CA ALA A 248 -1.66 -17.62 -10.32
C ALA A 248 -2.21 -16.81 -11.48
N TRP A 249 -2.85 -15.68 -11.17
CA TRP A 249 -3.41 -14.75 -12.15
C TRP A 249 -2.45 -13.62 -12.54
N ASN A 250 -2.50 -13.23 -13.81
CA ASN A 250 -1.86 -12.06 -14.40
C ASN A 250 -2.87 -11.43 -15.37
N GLY A 251 -3.56 -10.37 -14.93
CA GLY A 251 -4.72 -9.83 -15.62
C GLY A 251 -5.76 -10.90 -16.01
N PHE A 252 -5.90 -11.16 -17.32
CA PHE A 252 -6.78 -12.18 -17.90
C PHE A 252 -6.10 -13.54 -18.14
N VAL A 253 -4.78 -13.63 -17.96
CA VAL A 253 -4.03 -14.89 -18.08
C VAL A 253 -4.01 -15.59 -16.73
N LEU A 254 -4.50 -16.82 -16.72
CA LEU A 254 -4.41 -17.75 -15.60
C LEU A 254 -3.31 -18.77 -15.87
N SER A 255 -2.30 -18.81 -14.99
CA SER A 255 -1.27 -19.84 -14.98
C SER A 255 -1.67 -20.95 -14.03
N THR A 256 -1.67 -22.20 -14.48
CA THR A 256 -2.00 -23.38 -13.66
C THR A 256 -0.83 -24.35 -13.61
N GLY A 257 -0.41 -24.75 -12.40
CA GLY A 257 0.63 -25.75 -12.17
C GLY A 257 0.02 -27.07 -11.71
N SER A 258 0.55 -28.19 -12.23
CA SER A 258 0.00 -29.51 -12.00
C SER A 258 1.02 -30.53 -11.50
N ARG A 259 0.50 -31.62 -10.95
CA ARG A 259 1.23 -32.86 -10.67
C ARG A 259 1.86 -33.49 -11.92
N ASP A 260 1.39 -33.15 -13.12
CA ASP A 260 1.96 -33.58 -14.40
C ASP A 260 3.28 -32.86 -14.80
N HIS A 261 3.81 -32.03 -13.89
CA HIS A 261 5.08 -31.29 -14.01
C HIS A 261 5.04 -30.09 -14.96
N ASN A 262 3.89 -29.83 -15.59
CA ASN A 262 3.73 -28.73 -16.52
C ASN A 262 3.03 -27.54 -15.88
N ILE A 263 3.31 -26.37 -16.45
CA ILE A 263 2.54 -25.14 -16.21
C ILE A 263 1.82 -24.78 -17.51
N LEU A 264 0.53 -24.47 -17.42
CA LEU A 264 -0.25 -24.03 -18.58
C LEU A 264 -0.65 -22.56 -18.40
N HIS A 265 -0.37 -21.72 -19.40
CA HIS A 265 -0.92 -20.36 -19.48
C HIS A 265 -2.25 -20.40 -20.21
N ARG A 266 -3.28 -19.78 -19.64
CA ARG A 266 -4.66 -19.82 -20.13
C ARG A 266 -5.23 -18.42 -20.19
N ASP A 267 -5.55 -17.91 -21.37
CA ASP A 267 -6.39 -16.71 -21.45
C ASP A 267 -7.84 -17.12 -21.33
N VAL A 268 -8.46 -16.68 -20.24
CA VAL A 268 -9.83 -17.07 -19.89
C VAL A 268 -10.87 -16.53 -20.85
N ARG A 269 -10.49 -15.60 -21.75
CA ARG A 269 -11.36 -15.03 -22.80
C ARG A 269 -11.33 -15.86 -24.08
N GLN A 270 -10.29 -16.68 -24.29
CA GLN A 270 -10.13 -17.48 -25.50
C GLN A 270 -10.84 -18.84 -25.38
N ALA A 271 -11.39 -19.35 -26.49
CA ALA A 271 -12.07 -20.65 -26.52
C ALA A 271 -11.13 -21.83 -26.26
N GLN A 272 -9.86 -21.73 -26.71
CA GLN A 272 -8.85 -22.75 -26.48
C GLN A 272 -8.59 -22.95 -24.97
N PRO A 273 -8.30 -24.18 -24.51
CA PRO A 273 -8.13 -24.46 -23.09
C PRO A 273 -6.86 -23.85 -22.50
N TYR A 274 -5.80 -23.69 -23.29
CA TYR A 274 -4.54 -23.05 -22.91
C TYR A 274 -3.84 -22.47 -24.14
N MET A 275 -3.02 -21.45 -23.93
CA MET A 275 -2.22 -20.75 -24.95
C MET A 275 -0.85 -21.37 -25.13
N SER A 276 -0.17 -21.66 -24.02
CA SER A 276 1.17 -22.22 -24.02
C SER A 276 1.38 -23.18 -22.85
N ARG A 277 2.36 -24.07 -23.03
CA ARG A 277 2.78 -25.06 -22.05
C ARG A 277 4.24 -24.81 -21.71
N LEU A 278 4.52 -24.58 -20.43
CA LEU A 278 5.87 -24.47 -19.90
C LEU A 278 6.30 -25.82 -19.35
N THR A 279 7.44 -26.31 -19.82
CA THR A 279 8.04 -27.58 -19.40
C THR A 279 9.40 -27.29 -18.79
N GLY A 280 9.63 -27.75 -17.56
CA GLY A 280 10.93 -27.58 -16.90
C GLY A 280 11.05 -28.33 -15.59
N HIS A 281 9.98 -28.35 -14.80
CA HIS A 281 9.93 -29.17 -13.61
C HIS A 281 9.85 -30.66 -13.95
N ARG A 282 10.42 -31.50 -13.08
CA ARG A 282 10.40 -32.97 -13.20
C ARG A 282 9.43 -33.65 -12.24
N GLN A 283 8.87 -32.88 -11.31
CA GLN A 283 7.89 -33.33 -10.32
C GLN A 283 6.77 -32.29 -10.21
N GLU A 284 5.81 -32.52 -9.32
CA GLU A 284 4.64 -31.66 -9.13
C GLU A 284 5.03 -30.19 -8.93
N VAL A 285 4.38 -29.29 -9.68
CA VAL A 285 4.52 -27.84 -9.49
C VAL A 285 3.60 -27.45 -8.34
N CYS A 286 4.19 -26.98 -7.24
CA CYS A 286 3.48 -26.74 -5.98
C CYS A 286 3.47 -25.27 -5.55
N GLY A 287 4.46 -24.49 -5.98
CA GLY A 287 4.51 -23.04 -5.83
C GLY A 287 4.33 -22.35 -7.17
N LEU A 288 3.46 -21.34 -7.24
CA LEU A 288 3.27 -20.53 -8.44
C LEU A 288 2.81 -19.13 -8.05
N LYS A 289 3.54 -18.08 -8.48
CA LYS A 289 3.19 -16.70 -8.17
C LYS A 289 3.70 -15.74 -9.25
N TRP A 290 2.79 -14.94 -9.80
CA TRP A 290 3.18 -13.80 -10.64
C TRP A 290 3.77 -12.67 -9.79
N SER A 291 4.73 -11.96 -10.36
CA SER A 291 5.27 -10.74 -9.81
C SER A 291 4.20 -9.63 -9.79
N PHE A 292 4.36 -8.66 -8.88
CA PHE A 292 3.36 -7.59 -8.71
C PHE A 292 3.21 -6.69 -9.94
N ASP A 293 4.25 -6.63 -10.76
CA ASP A 293 4.35 -5.89 -12.02
C ASP A 293 4.00 -6.75 -13.24
N GLU A 294 3.56 -7.99 -13.02
CA GLU A 294 3.06 -8.90 -14.05
C GLU A 294 4.08 -9.33 -15.13
N GLN A 295 5.36 -9.02 -14.94
CA GLN A 295 6.41 -9.34 -15.93
C GLN A 295 7.01 -10.73 -15.79
N GLN A 296 7.10 -11.24 -14.56
CA GLN A 296 7.79 -12.47 -14.23
C GLN A 296 6.87 -13.43 -13.46
N LEU A 297 6.93 -14.71 -13.82
CA LEU A 297 6.28 -15.78 -13.07
C LEU A 297 7.34 -16.56 -12.32
N ALA A 298 7.15 -16.77 -11.01
CA ALA A 298 7.96 -17.70 -10.24
C ALA A 298 7.22 -19.02 -10.07
N SER A 299 7.90 -20.14 -10.32
CA SER A 299 7.38 -21.48 -10.05
C SER A 299 8.36 -22.29 -9.21
N GLY A 300 7.82 -23.09 -8.30
CA GLY A 300 8.57 -24.01 -7.46
C GLY A 300 7.97 -25.40 -7.50
N GLY A 301 8.84 -26.39 -7.58
CA GLY A 301 8.45 -27.78 -7.75
C GLY A 301 8.84 -28.65 -6.57
N ASN A 302 8.28 -29.86 -6.55
CA ASN A 302 8.72 -30.94 -5.66
C ASN A 302 10.08 -31.53 -6.09
N ASP A 303 10.62 -31.10 -7.23
CA ASP A 303 11.98 -31.41 -7.69
C ASP A 303 13.04 -30.49 -7.07
N ASN A 304 12.65 -29.72 -6.05
CA ASN A 304 13.48 -28.78 -5.28
C ASN A 304 13.99 -27.58 -6.08
N LYS A 305 13.42 -27.33 -7.26
CA LYS A 305 13.85 -26.25 -8.14
C LYS A 305 12.94 -25.04 -8.05
N LEU A 306 13.52 -23.87 -8.24
CA LEU A 306 12.82 -22.60 -8.39
C LEU A 306 13.15 -22.01 -9.76
N TYR A 307 12.12 -21.75 -10.56
CA TYR A 307 12.24 -21.21 -11.91
C TYR A 307 11.53 -19.87 -12.03
N ILE A 308 12.14 -18.97 -12.80
CA ILE A 308 11.55 -17.68 -13.18
C ILE A 308 11.29 -17.70 -14.67
N TRP A 309 10.06 -17.37 -15.06
CA TRP A 309 9.57 -17.39 -16.42
C TRP A 309 9.16 -16.00 -16.85
N SER A 310 9.21 -15.74 -18.16
CA SER A 310 8.58 -14.59 -18.78
C SER A 310 7.40 -15.08 -19.60
N LEU A 311 6.32 -14.29 -19.70
CA LEU A 311 5.12 -14.66 -20.46
C LEU A 311 5.42 -14.99 -21.94
N ARG A 312 6.48 -14.41 -22.51
CA ARG A 312 6.88 -14.61 -23.91
C ARG A 312 7.79 -15.84 -24.14
N SER A 313 8.29 -16.47 -23.08
CA SER A 313 9.25 -17.58 -23.18
C SER A 313 8.66 -18.86 -22.61
N THR A 314 8.78 -19.96 -23.36
CA THR A 314 8.44 -21.30 -22.88
C THR A 314 9.56 -21.94 -22.05
N GLU A 315 10.76 -21.38 -22.11
CA GLU A 315 11.89 -21.78 -21.27
C GLU A 315 12.06 -20.84 -20.07
N PRO A 316 12.51 -21.36 -18.91
CA PRO A 316 12.71 -20.53 -17.73
C PRO A 316 13.92 -19.62 -17.94
N VAL A 317 13.72 -18.32 -17.69
CA VAL A 317 14.74 -17.27 -17.77
C VAL A 317 15.80 -17.50 -16.72
N LEU A 318 15.39 -17.82 -15.48
CA LEU A 318 16.30 -18.09 -14.36
C LEU A 318 16.03 -19.45 -13.74
N LYS A 319 17.11 -20.09 -13.28
CA LYS A 319 17.10 -21.42 -12.66
C LYS A 319 17.88 -21.40 -11.35
N PHE A 320 17.18 -21.49 -10.22
CA PHE A 320 17.77 -21.60 -8.90
C PHE A 320 17.59 -23.03 -8.37
N ASN A 321 18.67 -23.63 -7.87
CA ASN A 321 18.73 -25.04 -7.45
C ASN A 321 19.21 -25.23 -6.01
N ASP A 322 19.25 -24.16 -5.21
CA ASP A 322 19.87 -24.21 -3.89
C ASP A 322 18.99 -24.87 -2.81
N HIS A 323 17.67 -24.91 -3.01
CA HIS A 323 16.76 -25.59 -2.08
C HIS A 323 16.98 -27.11 -2.12
N GLN A 324 16.96 -27.74 -0.95
CA GLN A 324 17.12 -29.20 -0.79
C GLN A 324 15.80 -29.96 -0.61
N ALA A 325 14.67 -29.25 -0.75
CA ALA A 325 13.32 -29.79 -0.60
C ALA A 325 12.33 -29.01 -1.48
N ALA A 326 11.09 -29.51 -1.54
CA ALA A 326 10.01 -28.91 -2.32
C ALA A 326 9.84 -27.40 -2.05
N VAL A 327 9.67 -26.62 -3.11
CA VAL A 327 9.52 -25.15 -3.02
C VAL A 327 8.07 -24.77 -3.30
N LYS A 328 7.24 -24.81 -2.26
CA LYS A 328 5.83 -24.36 -2.33
C LYS A 328 5.71 -22.87 -2.05
N ALA A 329 6.39 -22.42 -0.99
CA ALA A 329 6.27 -21.07 -0.49
C ALA A 329 7.03 -20.11 -1.41
N ILE A 330 6.31 -19.24 -2.12
CA ILE A 330 6.86 -18.26 -3.06
C ILE A 330 6.13 -16.95 -2.88
N ALA A 331 6.88 -15.86 -2.68
CA ALA A 331 6.32 -14.54 -2.50
C ALA A 331 7.23 -13.44 -3.07
N TRP A 332 6.68 -12.66 -3.99
CA TRP A 332 7.33 -11.45 -4.52
C TRP A 332 7.19 -10.29 -3.54
N SER A 333 8.26 -9.52 -3.35
CA SER A 333 8.19 -8.29 -2.56
C SER A 333 7.38 -7.23 -3.32
N PRO A 334 6.36 -6.62 -2.68
CA PRO A 334 5.63 -5.50 -3.28
C PRO A 334 6.42 -4.18 -3.19
N HIS A 335 7.47 -4.12 -2.37
CA HIS A 335 8.25 -2.89 -2.10
C HIS A 335 9.46 -2.73 -3.00
N GLN A 336 10.01 -3.84 -3.49
CA GLN A 336 11.23 -3.86 -4.29
C GLN A 336 11.03 -4.76 -5.50
N HIS A 337 11.09 -4.16 -6.69
CA HIS A 337 11.05 -4.90 -7.94
C HIS A 337 12.22 -5.89 -8.03
N GLY A 338 11.92 -7.11 -8.49
CA GLY A 338 12.87 -8.20 -8.63
C GLY A 338 13.25 -8.93 -7.34
N LEU A 339 12.79 -8.49 -6.16
CA LEU A 339 13.04 -9.20 -4.92
C LEU A 339 12.02 -10.34 -4.75
N LEU A 340 12.51 -11.57 -4.74
CA LEU A 340 11.73 -12.79 -4.55
C LEU A 340 12.14 -13.49 -3.26
N ALA A 341 11.17 -13.95 -2.47
CA ALA A 341 11.39 -14.85 -1.35
C ALA A 341 10.84 -16.25 -1.68
N SER A 342 11.60 -17.29 -1.37
CA SER A 342 11.17 -18.69 -1.49
C SER A 342 11.49 -19.48 -0.22
N GLY A 343 10.63 -20.42 0.12
CA GLY A 343 10.75 -21.26 1.31
C GLY A 343 10.81 -22.74 0.95
N GLY A 344 11.78 -23.45 1.53
CA GLY A 344 11.96 -24.88 1.32
C GLY A 344 11.17 -25.75 2.31
N GLY A 345 10.81 -26.95 1.85
CA GLY A 345 10.13 -27.98 2.61
C GLY A 345 10.96 -28.59 3.78
N THR A 346 10.54 -29.74 4.29
CA THR A 346 11.06 -30.34 5.54
C THR A 346 12.57 -30.59 5.57
N ALA A 347 13.18 -30.98 4.45
CA ALA A 347 14.62 -31.25 4.40
C ALA A 347 15.49 -30.00 4.22
N ASP A 348 14.91 -28.88 3.77
CA ASP A 348 15.63 -27.62 3.52
C ASP A 348 15.39 -26.58 4.63
N ARG A 349 14.13 -26.33 5.00
CA ARG A 349 13.69 -25.44 6.10
C ARG A 349 14.16 -23.99 5.99
N CYS A 350 14.75 -23.62 4.86
CA CYS A 350 15.33 -22.31 4.67
C CYS A 350 14.38 -21.37 3.92
N ILE A 351 14.36 -20.10 4.34
CA ILE A 351 13.84 -19.00 3.52
C ILE A 351 15.03 -18.38 2.80
N ARG A 352 14.95 -18.30 1.47
CA ARG A 352 15.97 -17.73 0.59
C ARG A 352 15.41 -16.50 -0.12
N PHE A 353 16.24 -15.49 -0.29
CA PHE A 353 15.93 -14.26 -1.01
C PHE A 353 16.77 -14.17 -2.27
N TRP A 354 16.13 -13.75 -3.36
CA TRP A 354 16.73 -13.68 -4.69
C TRP A 354 16.46 -12.32 -5.27
N ASN A 355 17.44 -11.81 -6.01
CA ASN A 355 17.23 -10.67 -6.89
C ASN A 355 17.20 -11.19 -8.33
N THR A 356 16.04 -11.07 -8.97
CA THR A 356 15.79 -11.57 -10.34
C THR A 356 16.23 -10.60 -11.43
N VAL A 357 16.69 -9.39 -11.08
CA VAL A 357 17.25 -8.43 -12.04
C VAL A 357 18.73 -8.70 -12.28
N ASN A 358 19.48 -8.99 -11.21
CA ASN A 358 20.92 -9.27 -11.27
C ASN A 358 21.26 -10.77 -11.18
N ASN A 359 20.24 -11.62 -11.00
CA ASN A 359 20.34 -13.07 -10.89
C ASN A 359 21.17 -13.56 -9.69
N THR A 360 21.17 -12.82 -8.58
CA THR A 360 21.94 -13.19 -7.38
C THR A 360 21.06 -13.73 -6.26
N ALA A 361 21.53 -14.77 -5.57
CA ALA A 361 21.03 -15.14 -4.24
C ALA A 361 21.55 -14.13 -3.21
N LEU A 362 20.64 -13.55 -2.41
CA LEU A 362 20.96 -12.50 -1.44
C LEU A 362 21.28 -13.06 -0.06
N SER A 363 20.28 -13.65 0.59
CA SER A 363 20.38 -14.17 1.95
C SER A 363 19.58 -15.46 2.11
N CYS A 364 19.98 -16.28 3.08
CA CYS A 364 19.38 -17.56 3.39
C CYS A 364 19.30 -17.72 4.90
N ILE A 365 18.16 -18.16 5.41
CA ILE A 365 17.91 -18.29 6.85
C ILE A 365 17.22 -19.60 7.13
N ASP A 366 17.82 -20.39 8.02
CA ASP A 366 17.20 -21.60 8.53
C ASP A 366 16.11 -21.21 9.53
N THR A 367 14.87 -21.59 9.23
CA THR A 367 13.73 -21.33 10.10
C THR A 367 13.56 -22.41 11.17
N GLY A 368 14.25 -23.55 11.03
CA GLY A 368 14.16 -24.71 11.91
C GLY A 368 12.95 -25.61 11.64
N SER A 369 12.10 -25.29 10.67
CA SER A 369 10.87 -26.03 10.37
C SER A 369 10.50 -25.95 8.88
N GLN A 370 9.71 -26.91 8.39
CA GLN A 370 9.18 -26.90 7.03
C GLN A 370 8.48 -25.57 6.73
N VAL A 371 8.87 -24.86 5.67
CA VAL A 371 8.19 -23.63 5.24
C VAL A 371 7.05 -24.00 4.30
N CYS A 372 5.82 -23.68 4.69
CA CYS A 372 4.61 -24.01 3.93
C CYS A 372 4.17 -22.86 3.03
N ASN A 373 4.10 -21.63 3.54
CA ASN A 373 3.75 -20.44 2.77
C ASN A 373 4.58 -19.23 3.18
N LEU A 374 4.64 -18.27 2.27
CA LEU A 374 5.23 -16.94 2.49
C LEU A 374 4.27 -15.88 1.96
N VAL A 375 4.14 -14.79 2.71
CA VAL A 375 3.42 -13.59 2.27
C VAL A 375 4.20 -12.37 2.73
N TRP A 376 4.41 -11.44 1.81
CA TRP A 376 4.92 -10.11 2.15
C TRP A 376 3.78 -9.22 2.65
N SER A 377 4.10 -8.40 3.65
CA SER A 377 3.22 -7.30 4.03
C SER A 377 3.15 -6.29 2.89
N LYS A 378 1.94 -5.80 2.61
CA LYS A 378 1.74 -4.68 1.68
C LYS A 378 2.15 -3.33 2.29
N ASN A 379 2.18 -3.23 3.63
CA ASN A 379 2.29 -1.95 4.34
C ASN A 379 3.68 -1.75 4.97
N LEU A 380 4.32 -2.83 5.39
CA LEU A 380 5.62 -2.83 6.05
C LEU A 380 6.62 -3.68 5.25
N ASN A 381 7.91 -3.47 5.45
CA ASN A 381 8.93 -4.37 4.90
C ASN A 381 9.12 -5.59 5.82
N GLU A 382 8.05 -6.37 5.95
CA GLU A 382 7.97 -7.54 6.81
C GLU A 382 7.39 -8.72 6.01
N ILE A 383 7.81 -9.93 6.37
CA ILE A 383 7.38 -11.17 5.73
C ILE A 383 6.80 -12.12 6.77
N VAL A 384 5.68 -12.76 6.45
CA VAL A 384 5.06 -13.81 7.26
C VAL A 384 5.38 -15.15 6.63
N SER A 385 5.87 -16.09 7.44
CA SER A 385 6.02 -17.49 7.06
C SER A 385 5.11 -18.37 7.90
N THR A 386 4.49 -19.35 7.26
CA THR A 386 3.79 -20.43 7.97
C THR A 386 4.61 -21.70 7.94
N HIS A 387 4.57 -22.43 9.04
CA HIS A 387 5.41 -23.60 9.23
C HIS A 387 4.61 -24.88 9.44
N GLY A 388 5.18 -25.98 8.96
CA GLY A 388 4.71 -27.34 9.20
C GLY A 388 5.54 -28.02 10.28
N TYR A 389 6.04 -29.22 9.99
CA TYR A 389 6.81 -30.00 10.95
C TYR A 389 8.14 -29.31 11.32
N SER A 390 8.54 -29.28 12.59
CA SER A 390 7.86 -29.82 13.79
C SER A 390 7.10 -28.76 14.61
N LEU A 391 7.13 -27.49 14.22
CA LEU A 391 6.77 -26.39 15.11
C LEU A 391 5.32 -25.88 14.92
N ASN A 392 4.70 -26.07 13.76
CA ASN A 392 3.32 -25.63 13.44
C ASN A 392 3.04 -24.14 13.76
N GLN A 393 4.04 -23.28 13.58
CA GLN A 393 3.97 -21.87 13.98
C GLN A 393 3.79 -20.96 12.78
N ILE A 394 3.40 -19.72 13.07
CA ILE A 394 3.43 -18.61 12.12
C ILE A 394 4.46 -17.61 12.64
N ILE A 395 5.43 -17.23 11.82
CA ILE A 395 6.50 -16.33 12.23
C ILE A 395 6.44 -15.07 11.38
N LEU A 396 6.49 -13.92 12.05
CA LEU A 396 6.65 -12.63 11.41
C LEU A 396 8.12 -12.21 11.48
N TRP A 397 8.70 -11.89 10.32
CA TRP A 397 10.09 -11.48 10.19
C TRP A 397 10.18 -10.04 9.68
N LYS A 398 11.14 -9.30 10.21
CA LYS A 398 11.49 -7.97 9.70
C LYS A 398 12.53 -8.11 8.59
N TYR A 399 12.26 -7.59 7.41
CA TYR A 399 13.24 -7.58 6.32
C TYR A 399 13.95 -6.22 6.25
N PRO A 400 15.27 -6.12 5.96
CA PRO A 400 16.20 -7.19 5.54
C PRO A 400 16.94 -7.92 6.67
N SER A 401 16.85 -7.46 7.92
CA SER A 401 17.58 -8.06 9.05
C SER A 401 17.17 -9.50 9.37
N MET A 402 15.96 -9.87 8.94
CA MET A 402 15.30 -11.16 9.18
C MET A 402 15.29 -11.56 10.66
N THR A 403 15.09 -10.56 11.51
CA THR A 403 14.86 -10.77 12.93
C THR A 403 13.40 -11.17 13.15
N LYS A 404 13.17 -12.14 14.05
CA LYS A 404 11.82 -12.58 14.44
C LYS A 404 11.14 -11.47 15.23
N VAL A 405 10.05 -10.92 14.70
CA VAL A 405 9.23 -9.90 15.38
C VAL A 405 8.30 -10.57 16.39
N THR A 406 7.58 -11.60 15.94
CA THR A 406 6.72 -12.41 16.79
C THR A 406 6.55 -13.81 16.22
N THR A 407 6.23 -14.74 17.12
CA THR A 407 5.79 -16.10 16.80
C THR A 407 4.36 -16.24 17.29
N LEU A 408 3.45 -16.57 16.37
CA LEU A 408 2.06 -16.88 16.66
C LEU A 408 1.93 -18.40 16.69
N THR A 409 1.31 -18.91 17.75
CA THR A 409 1.07 -20.33 17.97
C THR A 409 -0.42 -20.56 18.19
N GLY A 410 -0.87 -21.78 17.91
CA GLY A 410 -2.23 -22.17 18.23
C GLY A 410 -2.77 -23.33 17.41
N HIS A 411 -2.34 -23.47 16.15
CA HIS A 411 -2.71 -24.61 15.34
C HIS A 411 -2.07 -25.89 15.89
N THR A 412 -2.82 -26.98 15.91
CA THR A 412 -2.34 -28.29 16.38
C THR A 412 -1.69 -29.10 15.24
N TYR A 413 -2.07 -28.82 13.99
CA TYR A 413 -1.52 -29.40 12.77
C TYR A 413 -0.66 -28.38 12.00
N ARG A 414 -0.02 -28.84 10.92
CA ARG A 414 0.80 -28.00 10.04
C ARG A 414 -0.03 -26.85 9.46
N VAL A 415 0.56 -25.65 9.43
CA VAL A 415 -0.10 -24.46 8.88
C VAL A 415 0.09 -24.41 7.37
N LEU A 416 -0.76 -25.15 6.65
CA LEU A 416 -0.64 -25.39 5.21
C LEU A 416 -1.24 -24.29 4.33
N TYR A 417 -2.17 -23.49 4.87
CA TYR A 417 -2.89 -22.49 4.10
C TYR A 417 -2.72 -21.10 4.68
N LEU A 418 -2.56 -20.10 3.80
CA LEU A 418 -2.27 -18.73 4.14
C LEU A 418 -2.89 -17.80 3.10
N ALA A 419 -3.65 -16.80 3.55
CA ALA A 419 -4.06 -15.68 2.70
C ALA A 419 -4.01 -14.36 3.50
N ILE A 420 -3.95 -13.24 2.78
CA ILE A 420 -3.91 -11.89 3.36
C ILE A 420 -5.17 -11.13 2.96
N SER A 421 -5.72 -10.38 3.90
CA SER A 421 -6.87 -9.51 3.65
C SER A 421 -6.52 -8.44 2.60
N PRO A 422 -7.53 -7.92 1.88
CA PRO A 422 -7.31 -6.91 0.85
C PRO A 422 -6.61 -5.66 1.38
N ASP A 423 -6.96 -5.22 2.59
CA ASP A 423 -6.37 -4.08 3.31
C ASP A 423 -4.94 -4.35 3.86
N GLY A 424 -4.46 -5.59 3.74
CA GLY A 424 -3.12 -5.99 4.16
C GLY A 424 -2.90 -6.06 5.68
N GLN A 425 -3.95 -5.93 6.50
CA GLN A 425 -3.85 -5.94 7.98
C GLN A 425 -3.89 -7.34 8.57
N THR A 426 -4.81 -8.15 8.05
CA THR A 426 -5.18 -9.43 8.60
C THR A 426 -4.59 -10.55 7.76
N VAL A 427 -4.05 -11.55 8.46
CA VAL A 427 -3.62 -12.81 7.88
C VAL A 427 -4.60 -13.88 8.33
N VAL A 428 -5.09 -14.69 7.39
CA VAL A 428 -5.83 -15.91 7.70
C VAL A 428 -4.94 -17.12 7.49
N THR A 429 -4.97 -18.04 8.44
CA THR A 429 -4.23 -19.31 8.37
C THR A 429 -5.17 -20.49 8.51
N GLY A 430 -4.91 -21.54 7.74
CA GLY A 430 -5.65 -22.80 7.81
C GLY A 430 -4.73 -23.99 8.00
N ALA A 431 -5.20 -24.98 8.75
CA ALA A 431 -4.48 -26.22 9.03
C ALA A 431 -5.44 -27.42 9.02
N GLY A 432 -4.87 -28.63 8.99
CA GLY A 432 -5.63 -29.88 9.14
C GLY A 432 -6.27 -30.10 10.52
N ASP A 433 -6.17 -29.12 11.42
CA ASP A 433 -6.94 -29.07 12.67
C ASP A 433 -8.38 -28.58 12.46
N GLU A 434 -8.78 -28.47 11.19
CA GLU A 434 -10.11 -28.03 10.74
C GLU A 434 -10.48 -26.62 11.22
N THR A 435 -9.48 -25.75 11.44
CA THR A 435 -9.71 -24.34 11.81
C THR A 435 -9.09 -23.36 10.83
N LEU A 436 -9.80 -22.24 10.62
CA LEU A 436 -9.27 -21.02 10.00
C LEU A 436 -9.13 -19.94 11.06
N ARG A 437 -7.93 -19.42 11.25
CA ARG A 437 -7.61 -18.44 12.28
C ARG A 437 -7.23 -17.11 11.67
N PHE A 438 -7.81 -16.03 12.20
CA PHE A 438 -7.59 -14.67 11.73
C PHE A 438 -6.71 -13.91 12.71
N TRP A 439 -5.61 -13.39 12.18
CA TRP A 439 -4.56 -12.72 12.93
C TRP A 439 -4.41 -11.29 12.45
N ASN A 440 -4.55 -10.32 13.35
CA ASN A 440 -4.24 -8.93 13.03
C ASN A 440 -2.73 -8.72 13.20
N VAL A 441 -1.98 -8.84 12.11
CA VAL A 441 -0.51 -8.90 12.12
C VAL A 441 0.10 -7.58 11.71
N PHE A 442 -0.51 -6.90 10.75
CA PHE A 442 0.02 -5.67 10.18
C PHE A 442 -0.80 -4.47 10.64
N PRO A 443 -0.18 -3.30 10.80
CA PRO A 443 -0.97 -2.12 11.05
C PRO A 443 -1.79 -1.83 9.79
N GLY A 444 -2.98 -1.25 9.97
CA GLY A 444 -3.65 -0.54 8.89
C GLY A 444 -2.67 0.39 8.20
N THR A 445 -2.93 0.66 6.91
CA THR A 445 -2.26 1.69 6.12
C THR A 445 -2.43 3.05 6.80
N LYS A 446 -1.69 3.27 7.88
CA LYS A 446 -1.41 4.58 8.40
C LYS A 446 -0.46 5.19 7.37
N SER A 447 -0.95 6.17 6.62
CA SER A 447 -0.10 7.16 5.98
C SER A 447 1.03 7.50 6.95
N ARG A 448 2.26 7.47 6.43
CA ARG A 448 3.52 7.47 7.16
C ARG A 448 3.77 8.80 7.88
N SER A 449 2.93 9.18 8.85
CA SER A 449 3.18 10.26 9.81
C SER A 449 2.97 9.75 11.24
N GLY A 450 3.73 10.32 12.17
CA GLY A 450 4.06 9.76 13.47
C GLY A 450 2.86 9.46 14.38
N SER A 451 3.11 8.49 15.28
CA SER A 451 2.49 8.33 16.61
C SER A 451 1.29 9.23 16.93
N GLY A 452 0.10 8.64 16.82
CA GLY A 452 -1.14 9.21 17.34
C GLY A 452 -2.34 8.77 16.52
N LEU A 453 -3.17 7.89 17.08
CA LEU A 453 -4.62 7.76 16.84
C LEU A 453 -5.13 7.82 15.37
N SER A 454 -5.55 6.68 14.82
CA SER A 454 -6.51 6.69 13.70
C SER A 454 -7.38 5.43 13.58
N SER A 455 -8.55 5.51 14.22
CA SER A 455 -9.81 5.25 13.54
C SER A 455 -9.93 6.14 12.30
N ALA A 456 -10.75 5.72 11.34
CA ALA A 456 -10.86 6.21 9.96
C ALA A 456 -10.48 7.68 9.71
N MET A 457 -9.74 7.89 8.62
CA MET A 457 -9.48 9.17 7.97
C MET A 457 -10.81 9.81 7.54
N LEU A 458 -11.50 10.42 8.50
CA LEU A 458 -12.32 11.59 8.20
C LEU A 458 -11.35 12.79 8.26
N PRO A 459 -11.63 13.91 7.58
CA PRO A 459 -10.79 15.12 7.62
C PRO A 459 -10.74 15.83 8.99
N LEU A 460 -10.97 15.10 10.09
CA LEU A 460 -10.98 15.53 11.49
C LEU A 460 -9.81 16.46 11.84
N GLY A 461 -8.60 16.24 11.34
CA GLY A 461 -7.45 17.08 11.73
C GLY A 461 -7.60 18.56 11.33
N ARG A 462 -8.10 18.82 10.12
CA ARG A 462 -8.33 20.19 9.61
C ARG A 462 -9.64 20.75 10.15
N THR A 463 -10.66 19.91 10.21
CA THR A 463 -11.98 20.24 10.77
C THR A 463 -11.89 20.64 12.24
N ILE A 464 -11.22 19.84 13.06
CA ILE A 464 -11.06 20.11 14.49
C ILE A 464 -10.32 21.42 14.71
N ARG A 465 -9.32 21.79 13.90
CA ARG A 465 -8.66 23.11 14.02
C ARG A 465 -9.64 24.27 13.80
N CYS A 466 -10.57 24.13 12.86
CA CYS A 466 -11.61 25.14 12.64
C CYS A 466 -12.55 25.24 13.84
N ILE A 467 -12.98 24.09 14.37
CA ILE A 467 -13.84 24.01 15.56
C ILE A 467 -13.12 24.58 16.79
N LEU A 468 -11.86 24.21 17.01
CA LEU A 468 -11.05 24.70 18.14
C LEU A 468 -10.82 26.20 18.09
N ARG A 469 -10.65 26.79 16.90
CA ARG A 469 -10.52 28.25 16.78
C ARG A 469 -11.80 28.96 17.20
N LEU A 470 -12.97 28.41 16.89
CA LEU A 470 -14.24 28.95 17.36
C LEU A 470 -14.41 28.75 18.87
N ILE A 471 -14.13 27.54 19.38
CA ILE A 471 -14.19 27.23 20.82
C ILE A 471 -13.29 28.19 21.61
N GLY A 472 -12.08 28.47 21.11
CA GLY A 472 -11.15 29.40 21.76
C GLY A 472 -11.65 30.84 21.87
N GLN A 473 -12.65 31.25 21.07
CA GLN A 473 -13.29 32.56 21.19
C GLN A 473 -14.38 32.58 22.28
N HIS A 474 -14.89 31.40 22.67
CA HIS A 474 -16.01 31.21 23.62
C HIS A 474 -15.56 30.56 24.94
N MET A 475 -14.25 30.54 25.19
CA MET A 475 -13.66 29.96 26.39
C MET A 475 -13.34 31.06 27.39
N ASP A 476 -13.88 30.94 28.61
CA ASP A 476 -13.64 31.88 29.70
C ASP A 476 -12.20 31.76 30.22
N ALA A 477 -11.70 32.80 30.90
CA ALA A 477 -10.36 32.80 31.53
C ALA A 477 -10.16 31.68 32.58
N ALA A 478 -11.24 31.08 33.08
CA ALA A 478 -11.24 29.94 33.99
C ALA A 478 -11.34 28.57 33.29
N GLY A 479 -11.39 28.54 31.95
CA GLY A 479 -11.54 27.30 31.16
C GLY A 479 -12.96 26.78 31.02
N GLY A 480 -13.98 27.56 31.40
CA GLY A 480 -15.39 27.25 31.17
C GLY A 480 -15.80 27.54 29.72
N LEU A 481 -16.70 26.73 29.16
CA LEU A 481 -17.21 26.89 27.80
C LEU A 481 -18.65 27.45 27.81
N GLY A 482 -18.87 28.55 27.09
CA GLY A 482 -20.19 29.14 26.88
C GLY A 482 -21.11 28.25 26.04
N LYS A 483 -22.43 28.37 26.25
CA LYS A 483 -23.48 27.62 25.52
C LYS A 483 -24.12 28.42 24.37
N ASP A 484 -23.60 29.60 24.10
CA ASP A 484 -24.13 30.64 23.20
C ASP A 484 -23.69 30.48 21.73
N PHE A 485 -23.10 29.33 21.38
CA PHE A 485 -22.74 29.00 20.01
C PHE A 485 -23.06 27.55 19.66
N LYS A 486 -23.22 27.29 18.36
CA LYS A 486 -23.41 25.96 17.77
C LYS A 486 -22.52 25.81 16.54
N VAL A 487 -22.00 24.60 16.37
CA VAL A 487 -21.26 24.17 15.18
C VAL A 487 -22.04 23.06 14.51
N ILE A 488 -22.26 23.19 13.19
CA ILE A 488 -22.89 22.17 12.38
C ILE A 488 -21.83 21.48 11.52
N TYR A 489 -21.69 20.18 11.68
CA TYR A 489 -20.89 19.33 10.79
C TYR A 489 -21.82 18.50 9.92
N MET A 490 -21.77 18.73 8.60
CA MET A 490 -22.51 17.96 7.61
C MET A 490 -21.65 16.80 7.12
N ALA A 491 -22.00 15.60 7.56
CA ALA A 491 -21.40 14.37 7.07
C ALA A 491 -21.97 14.00 5.70
N PRO A 492 -21.18 13.40 4.80
CA PRO A 492 -21.60 13.09 3.43
C PRO A 492 -22.55 11.90 3.38
N MET A 493 -22.61 11.08 4.43
CA MET A 493 -23.45 9.89 4.51
C MET A 493 -23.97 9.70 5.93
N LYS A 494 -25.24 9.27 6.04
CA LYS A 494 -25.88 8.93 7.33
C LYS A 494 -25.07 7.92 8.15
N ALA A 495 -24.48 6.92 7.49
CA ALA A 495 -23.68 5.88 8.14
C ALA A 495 -22.42 6.42 8.86
N LEU A 496 -21.92 7.60 8.46
CA LEU A 496 -20.73 8.21 9.06
C LEU A 496 -21.05 9.10 10.25
N VAL A 497 -22.31 9.51 10.44
CA VAL A 497 -22.69 10.48 11.47
C VAL A 497 -22.35 9.98 12.87
N ALA A 498 -22.75 8.74 13.21
CA ALA A 498 -22.49 8.15 14.51
C ALA A 498 -20.98 8.05 14.79
N GLU A 499 -20.21 7.58 13.81
CA GLU A 499 -18.75 7.45 13.91
C GLU A 499 -18.06 8.81 14.10
N VAL A 500 -18.49 9.84 13.35
CA VAL A 500 -17.94 11.20 13.46
C VAL A 500 -18.29 11.81 14.83
N ALA A 501 -19.55 11.67 15.27
CA ALA A 501 -20.01 12.19 16.55
C ALA A 501 -19.23 11.57 17.72
N GLU A 502 -19.02 10.26 17.72
CA GLU A 502 -18.23 9.57 18.74
C GLU A 502 -16.77 10.08 18.75
N LYS A 503 -16.14 10.22 17.57
CA LYS A 503 -14.75 10.72 17.48
C LYS A 503 -14.61 12.17 17.93
N PHE A 504 -15.53 13.03 17.53
CA PHE A 504 -15.56 14.43 17.98
C PHE A 504 -15.80 14.50 19.48
N GLY A 505 -16.72 13.71 20.02
CA GLY A 505 -16.97 13.60 21.46
C GLY A 505 -15.73 13.19 22.24
N GLN A 506 -15.02 12.14 21.79
CA GLN A 506 -13.78 11.68 22.44
C GLN A 506 -12.66 12.74 22.40
N ARG A 507 -12.53 13.49 21.29
CA ARG A 507 -11.43 14.46 21.10
C ARG A 507 -11.71 15.82 21.73
N LEU A 508 -12.96 16.27 21.73
CA LEU A 508 -13.36 17.58 22.24
C LEU A 508 -13.91 17.51 23.68
N GLY A 509 -14.26 16.32 24.17
CA GLY A 509 -14.73 16.09 25.54
C GLY A 509 -13.82 16.66 26.65
N PRO A 510 -12.48 16.57 26.56
CA PRO A 510 -11.58 17.19 27.54
C PRO A 510 -11.71 18.72 27.65
N LEU A 511 -12.28 19.38 26.65
CA LEU A 511 -12.52 20.83 26.61
C LEU A 511 -13.93 21.20 27.09
N GLY A 512 -14.70 20.25 27.63
CA GLY A 512 -16.09 20.47 28.06
C GLY A 512 -17.10 20.56 26.91
N VAL A 513 -16.70 20.24 25.68
CA VAL A 513 -17.56 20.31 24.50
C VAL A 513 -18.48 19.10 24.44
N VAL A 514 -19.78 19.35 24.33
CA VAL A 514 -20.80 18.32 24.12
C VAL A 514 -21.07 18.16 22.63
N VAL A 515 -20.96 16.94 22.13
CA VAL A 515 -21.19 16.59 20.72
C VAL A 515 -22.37 15.62 20.64
N ALA A 516 -23.28 15.83 19.71
CA ALA A 516 -24.39 14.90 19.48
C ALA A 516 -24.65 14.65 18.00
N GLU A 517 -25.20 13.47 17.71
CA GLU A 517 -25.72 13.14 16.38
C GLU A 517 -27.16 13.59 16.21
N LEU A 518 -27.50 13.98 14.99
CA LEU A 518 -28.85 14.36 14.61
C LEU A 518 -29.15 13.79 13.22
N THR A 519 -29.99 12.75 13.17
CA THR A 519 -30.32 12.05 11.93
C THR A 519 -31.83 11.85 11.79
N GLY A 520 -32.28 11.08 10.78
CA GLY A 520 -33.69 10.69 10.68
C GLY A 520 -34.14 9.78 11.83
N ASP A 521 -33.24 8.94 12.35
CA ASP A 521 -33.57 7.92 13.36
C ASP A 521 -33.36 8.46 14.79
N MET A 522 -32.39 9.37 14.97
CA MET A 522 -32.07 10.00 16.24
C MET A 522 -32.43 11.48 16.21
N ASN A 523 -33.42 11.86 17.03
CA ASN A 523 -33.84 13.25 17.23
C ASN A 523 -33.52 13.67 18.67
N LEU A 524 -32.98 14.88 18.82
CA LEU A 524 -32.68 15.48 20.12
C LEU A 524 -33.89 16.27 20.62
N SER A 525 -34.16 16.21 21.93
CA SER A 525 -35.12 17.09 22.57
C SER A 525 -34.61 18.54 22.65
N LYS A 526 -35.49 19.52 22.83
CA LYS A 526 -35.09 20.95 22.94
C LYS A 526 -34.05 21.19 24.04
N LYS A 527 -34.21 20.53 25.19
CA LYS A 527 -33.26 20.64 26.33
C LYS A 527 -31.88 20.04 26.02
N GLU A 528 -31.82 18.98 25.21
CA GLU A 528 -30.56 18.38 24.78
C GLU A 528 -29.90 19.26 23.71
N LEU A 529 -30.67 19.81 22.78
CA LEU A 529 -30.16 20.68 21.74
C LEU A 529 -29.52 21.96 22.30
N GLU A 530 -30.08 22.50 23.39
CA GLU A 530 -29.52 23.63 24.13
C GLU A 530 -28.15 23.31 24.76
N SER A 531 -27.92 22.08 25.21
CA SER A 531 -26.66 21.67 25.87
C SER A 531 -25.55 21.23 24.89
N VAL A 532 -25.92 20.83 23.66
CA VAL A 532 -24.99 20.36 22.63
C VAL A 532 -24.28 21.51 21.92
N HIS A 533 -22.95 21.49 21.81
CA HIS A 533 -22.19 22.55 21.14
C HIS A 533 -21.92 22.20 19.66
N VAL A 534 -21.66 20.92 19.37
CA VAL A 534 -21.39 20.44 18.00
C VAL A 534 -22.44 19.42 17.61
N ILE A 535 -23.13 19.68 16.51
CA ILE A 535 -24.15 18.80 15.95
C ILE A 535 -23.59 18.17 14.68
N VAL A 536 -23.54 16.84 14.66
CA VAL A 536 -23.15 16.06 13.48
C VAL A 536 -24.43 15.56 12.80
N THR A 537 -24.64 15.93 11.54
CA THR A 537 -25.87 15.63 10.81
C THR A 537 -25.63 15.41 9.32
N VAL A 538 -26.68 15.12 8.55
CA VAL A 538 -26.65 15.00 7.08
C VAL A 538 -27.32 16.23 6.44
N PRO A 539 -26.94 16.63 5.20
CA PRO A 539 -27.49 17.81 4.53
C PRO A 539 -29.03 17.83 4.47
N GLU A 540 -29.64 16.68 4.21
CA GLU A 540 -31.10 16.54 4.08
C GLU A 540 -31.82 16.83 5.39
N LYS A 541 -31.26 16.34 6.51
CA LYS A 541 -31.84 16.58 7.83
C LYS A 541 -31.71 18.04 8.23
N TRP A 542 -30.55 18.66 7.95
CA TRP A 542 -30.32 20.07 8.23
C TRP A 542 -31.20 20.99 7.37
N ASP A 543 -31.41 20.65 6.09
CA ASP A 543 -32.33 21.37 5.22
C ASP A 543 -33.76 21.36 5.79
N VAL A 544 -34.27 20.20 6.21
CA VAL A 544 -35.61 20.11 6.84
C VAL A 544 -35.70 20.99 8.10
N MET A 545 -34.68 20.98 8.96
CA MET A 545 -34.66 21.80 10.17
C MET A 545 -34.71 23.29 9.85
N THR A 546 -33.89 23.74 8.89
CA THR A 546 -33.82 25.15 8.51
C THR A 546 -35.02 25.63 7.68
N ARG A 547 -35.78 24.72 7.04
CA ARG A 547 -37.07 25.02 6.40
C ARG A 547 -38.18 25.28 7.42
N ASN A 548 -38.26 24.46 8.47
CA ASN A 548 -39.31 24.60 9.49
C ASN A 548 -39.16 25.90 10.31
N SER A 549 -37.94 26.40 10.47
CA SER A 549 -37.67 27.71 11.08
C SER A 549 -38.28 28.88 10.30
N ALA A 550 -38.42 28.76 8.97
CA ALA A 550 -38.96 29.80 8.09
C ALA A 550 -40.50 29.77 7.95
N ALA A 551 -41.17 28.68 8.35
CA ALA A 551 -42.59 28.43 8.10
C ALA A 551 -43.54 28.89 9.22
N GLY A 552 -43.12 29.82 10.10
CA GLY A 552 -44.03 30.65 10.90
C GLY A 552 -45.03 29.93 11.83
N GLY A 553 -44.79 28.68 12.22
CA GLY A 553 -45.72 27.87 13.00
C GLY A 553 -45.11 27.36 14.31
N GLY A 554 -45.14 28.19 15.36
CA GLY A 554 -44.86 27.77 16.74
C GLY A 554 -43.56 28.33 17.32
N LEU A 555 -43.71 29.13 18.38
CA LEU A 555 -42.64 29.78 19.14
C LEU A 555 -41.54 28.77 19.56
N SER A 556 -40.34 28.84 18.95
CA SER A 556 -39.00 28.63 19.59
C SER A 556 -37.84 28.25 18.65
N ASP A 557 -38.04 27.95 17.36
CA ASP A 557 -36.98 27.33 16.52
C ASP A 557 -36.01 28.29 15.79
N ASP A 558 -36.33 29.59 15.73
CA ASP A 558 -35.43 30.63 15.20
C ASP A 558 -34.20 30.86 16.10
N GLY A 559 -34.29 30.46 17.37
CA GLY A 559 -33.19 30.58 18.34
C GLY A 559 -31.98 29.71 18.00
N MET A 560 -32.17 28.53 17.41
CA MET A 560 -31.05 27.64 17.10
C MET A 560 -30.20 28.18 15.95
N GLN A 561 -30.83 28.68 14.88
CA GLN A 561 -30.11 29.19 13.70
C GLN A 561 -29.29 30.44 14.04
N LYS A 562 -29.75 31.27 15.00
CA LYS A 562 -29.00 32.40 15.58
C LYS A 562 -27.71 31.99 16.30
N LEU A 563 -27.67 30.79 16.87
CA LEU A 563 -26.50 30.32 17.59
C LEU A 563 -25.47 29.65 16.66
N VAL A 564 -25.85 29.32 15.41
CA VAL A 564 -24.94 28.68 14.45
C VAL A 564 -23.91 29.69 13.95
N GLN A 565 -22.65 29.49 14.34
CA GLN A 565 -21.54 30.37 13.93
C GLN A 565 -20.57 29.69 12.96
N LEU A 566 -20.64 28.37 12.82
CA LEU A 566 -19.77 27.59 11.93
C LEU A 566 -20.56 26.43 11.32
N ILE A 567 -20.55 26.36 9.98
CA ILE A 567 -21.06 25.22 9.22
C ILE A 567 -19.90 24.63 8.43
N ILE A 568 -19.70 23.33 8.61
CA ILE A 568 -18.68 22.56 7.91
C ILE A 568 -19.37 21.57 6.98
N ILE A 569 -19.10 21.71 5.69
CA ILE A 569 -19.61 20.83 4.63
C ILE A 569 -18.47 19.88 4.26
N ASP A 570 -18.63 18.61 4.64
CA ASP A 570 -17.69 17.55 4.26
C ASP A 570 -18.05 16.98 2.88
N GLU A 571 -17.04 16.74 2.04
CA GLU A 571 -17.19 16.26 0.66
C GLU A 571 -18.06 17.16 -0.27
N VAL A 572 -17.74 18.46 -0.36
CA VAL A 572 -18.49 19.43 -1.19
C VAL A 572 -18.50 19.12 -2.70
N HIS A 573 -17.62 18.24 -3.20
CA HIS A 573 -17.70 17.77 -4.60
C HIS A 573 -18.99 16.98 -4.90
N LEU A 574 -19.72 16.54 -3.87
CA LEU A 574 -21.06 15.97 -4.02
C LEU A 574 -22.12 17.00 -4.48
N LEU A 575 -21.73 18.27 -4.68
CA LEU A 575 -22.56 19.24 -5.42
C LEU A 575 -22.95 18.74 -6.82
N ASN A 576 -22.14 17.89 -7.45
CA ASN A 576 -22.44 17.31 -8.76
C ASN A 576 -23.19 15.95 -8.68
N ASP A 577 -23.58 15.52 -7.49
CA ASP A 577 -24.33 14.28 -7.24
C ASP A 577 -25.83 14.62 -7.02
N ASP A 578 -26.70 13.61 -6.92
CA ASP A 578 -28.16 13.77 -6.75
C ASP A 578 -28.55 14.61 -5.52
N ARG A 579 -27.62 14.73 -4.55
CA ARG A 579 -27.80 15.48 -3.29
C ARG A 579 -27.28 16.93 -3.37
N GLY A 580 -26.67 17.33 -4.48
CA GLY A 580 -26.10 18.66 -4.67
C GLY A 580 -27.10 19.78 -4.44
N ALA A 581 -28.32 19.64 -4.97
CA ALA A 581 -29.39 20.63 -4.82
C ALA A 581 -29.74 20.93 -3.35
N VAL A 582 -29.60 19.94 -2.45
CA VAL A 582 -29.84 20.12 -1.01
C VAL A 582 -28.73 20.96 -0.38
N ILE A 583 -27.47 20.65 -0.71
CA ILE A 583 -26.31 21.40 -0.24
C ILE A 583 -26.39 22.86 -0.75
N GLU A 584 -26.75 23.04 -2.02
CA GLU A 584 -26.92 24.37 -2.62
C GLU A 584 -27.96 25.20 -1.86
N THR A 585 -29.11 24.58 -1.58
CA THR A 585 -30.21 25.21 -0.84
C THR A 585 -29.77 25.61 0.57
N VAL A 586 -29.03 24.74 1.27
CA VAL A 586 -28.52 24.99 2.61
C VAL A 586 -27.51 26.14 2.63
N VAL A 587 -26.57 26.16 1.68
CA VAL A 587 -25.59 27.24 1.52
C VAL A 587 -26.29 28.56 1.21
N ALA A 588 -27.18 28.58 0.22
CA ALA A 588 -27.91 29.78 -0.18
C ALA A 588 -28.74 30.36 0.98
N ARG A 589 -29.39 29.50 1.77
CA ARG A 589 -30.15 29.92 2.97
C ARG A 589 -29.24 30.48 4.06
N SER A 590 -28.06 29.88 4.27
CA SER A 590 -27.09 30.33 5.26
C SER A 590 -26.51 31.71 4.88
N LEU A 591 -26.15 31.90 3.61
CA LEU A 591 -25.67 33.19 3.09
C LEU A 591 -26.74 34.29 3.19
N ARG A 592 -27.98 33.99 2.78
CA ARG A 592 -29.09 34.94 2.90
C ARG A 592 -29.40 35.29 4.35
N TYR A 593 -29.31 34.31 5.26
CA TYR A 593 -29.49 34.55 6.68
C TYR A 593 -28.41 35.47 7.24
N GLN A 594 -27.15 35.29 6.85
CA GLN A 594 -26.06 36.18 7.23
C GLN A 594 -26.28 37.61 6.74
N GLU A 595 -26.75 37.79 5.50
CA GLU A 595 -27.10 39.11 4.94
C GLU A 595 -28.26 39.78 5.70
N THR A 596 -29.27 39.00 6.11
CA THR A 596 -30.49 39.53 6.74
C THR A 596 -30.31 39.79 8.24
N SER A 597 -29.63 38.90 8.95
CA SER A 597 -29.45 38.97 10.41
C SER A 597 -28.24 39.81 10.84
N GLY A 598 -27.28 40.03 9.93
CA GLY A 598 -26.00 40.67 10.24
C GLY A 598 -25.08 39.84 11.15
N GLN A 599 -25.46 38.60 11.51
CA GLN A 599 -24.62 37.70 12.29
C GLN A 599 -23.70 36.89 11.36
N PRO A 600 -22.37 36.93 11.57
CA PRO A 600 -21.43 36.20 10.72
C PRO A 600 -21.50 34.69 11.00
N CYS A 601 -21.80 33.90 9.97
CA CYS A 601 -21.68 32.44 10.01
C CYS A 601 -20.53 32.01 9.10
N ARG A 602 -19.52 31.36 9.66
CA ARG A 602 -18.39 30.86 8.86
C ARG A 602 -18.79 29.58 8.13
N LEU A 603 -18.65 29.58 6.81
CA LEU A 603 -18.78 28.38 5.98
C LEU A 603 -17.39 27.79 5.73
N VAL A 604 -17.24 26.49 5.92
CA VAL A 604 -16.03 25.73 5.58
C VAL A 604 -16.42 24.55 4.74
N ALA A 605 -15.93 24.48 3.51
CA ALA A 605 -16.17 23.35 2.62
C ALA A 605 -14.88 22.52 2.46
N LEU A 606 -15.01 21.21 2.58
CA LEU A 606 -13.93 20.26 2.39
C LEU A 606 -14.24 19.44 1.14
N SER A 607 -13.24 19.22 0.30
CA SER A 607 -13.41 18.42 -0.91
C SER A 607 -12.26 17.44 -1.07
N ALA A 608 -12.56 16.30 -1.72
CA ALA A 608 -11.57 15.47 -2.37
C ALA A 608 -11.12 16.15 -3.70
N THR A 609 -10.88 15.37 -4.75
CA THR A 609 -10.46 15.89 -6.05
C THR A 609 -11.62 16.55 -6.77
N LEU A 610 -11.53 17.86 -7.00
CA LEU A 610 -12.55 18.66 -7.67
C LEU A 610 -11.91 19.45 -8.84
N PRO A 611 -12.26 19.17 -10.11
CA PRO A 611 -11.67 19.84 -11.26
C PRO A 611 -12.17 21.29 -11.42
N ASN A 612 -13.42 21.56 -11.06
CA ASN A 612 -14.08 22.88 -11.13
C ASN A 612 -14.08 23.61 -9.77
N TYR A 613 -12.95 23.56 -9.06
CA TYR A 613 -12.84 24.15 -7.72
C TYR A 613 -13.05 25.68 -7.70
N ALA A 614 -12.78 26.37 -8.81
CA ALA A 614 -13.02 27.80 -8.95
C ALA A 614 -14.52 28.13 -8.89
N ASP A 615 -15.34 27.42 -9.67
CA ASP A 615 -16.80 27.61 -9.69
C ASP A 615 -17.42 27.35 -8.31
N VAL A 616 -16.93 26.34 -7.60
CA VAL A 616 -17.39 26.02 -6.24
C VAL A 616 -16.94 27.08 -5.22
N ALA A 617 -15.74 27.67 -5.40
CA ALA A 617 -15.27 28.77 -4.57
C ALA A 617 -16.13 30.02 -4.77
N ASP A 618 -16.47 30.35 -6.01
CA ASP A 618 -17.36 31.47 -6.36
C ASP A 618 -18.77 31.26 -5.79
N PHE A 619 -19.31 30.05 -5.92
CA PHE A 619 -20.60 29.67 -5.34
C PHE A 619 -20.65 29.87 -3.81
N LEU A 620 -19.58 29.48 -3.11
CA LEU A 620 -19.43 29.66 -1.66
C LEU A 620 -19.01 31.07 -1.25
N ARG A 621 -18.78 31.98 -2.21
CA ARG A 621 -18.26 33.34 -2.01
C ARG A 621 -16.92 33.36 -1.25
N VAL A 622 -16.02 32.43 -1.59
CA VAL A 622 -14.69 32.31 -0.98
C VAL A 622 -13.74 33.28 -1.66
N GLU A 623 -13.14 34.19 -0.89
CA GLU A 623 -12.06 35.06 -1.38
C GLU A 623 -10.83 34.23 -1.75
N GLY A 624 -10.06 34.65 -2.77
CA GLY A 624 -8.91 33.89 -3.28
C GLY A 624 -7.85 33.53 -2.23
N GLU A 625 -7.66 34.35 -1.19
CA GLU A 625 -6.74 34.08 -0.07
C GLU A 625 -7.18 32.91 0.81
N ASN A 626 -8.49 32.58 0.78
CA ASN A 626 -9.11 31.53 1.57
C ASN A 626 -9.33 30.23 0.77
N LEU A 627 -8.91 30.20 -0.50
CA LEU A 627 -9.00 29.02 -1.37
C LEU A 627 -7.69 28.22 -1.31
N PHE A 628 -7.76 27.03 -0.70
CA PHE A 628 -6.63 26.11 -0.63
C PHE A 628 -6.88 24.90 -1.52
N TYR A 629 -6.04 24.70 -2.53
CA TYR A 629 -6.09 23.55 -3.42
C TYR A 629 -4.70 22.92 -3.59
N PHE A 630 -4.69 21.64 -3.97
CA PHE A 630 -3.46 20.94 -4.36
C PHE A 630 -3.42 20.87 -5.87
N ASP A 631 -2.37 21.43 -6.48
CA ASP A 631 -2.17 21.30 -7.92
C ASP A 631 -1.71 19.88 -8.30
N SER A 632 -1.51 19.65 -9.60
CA SER A 632 -1.07 18.36 -10.14
C SER A 632 0.29 17.90 -9.63
N SER A 633 1.13 18.80 -9.09
CA SER A 633 2.47 18.47 -8.60
C SER A 633 2.47 17.69 -7.27
N TYR A 634 1.37 17.74 -6.52
CA TYR A 634 1.24 17.07 -5.21
C TYR A 634 0.79 15.61 -5.30
N ARG A 635 0.58 15.06 -6.50
CA ARG A 635 0.17 13.65 -6.66
C ARG A 635 1.36 12.71 -6.48
N PRO A 636 1.25 11.69 -5.59
CA PRO A 636 2.29 10.67 -5.43
C PRO A 636 2.52 9.81 -6.68
N ILE A 637 1.50 9.72 -7.55
CA ILE A 637 1.55 9.04 -8.83
C ILE A 637 1.35 10.13 -9.89
N PRO A 638 2.37 10.44 -10.71
CA PRO A 638 2.24 11.44 -11.76
C PRO A 638 1.16 10.99 -12.76
N LEU A 639 0.25 11.90 -13.11
CA LEU A 639 -0.72 11.67 -14.17
C LEU A 639 -0.01 11.78 -15.52
N ASP A 640 -0.20 10.79 -16.36
CA ASP A 640 0.22 10.88 -17.76
C ASP A 640 -0.80 11.75 -18.51
N THR A 641 -0.33 12.78 -19.20
CA THR A 641 -1.20 13.71 -19.93
C THR A 641 -1.02 13.46 -21.42
N SER A 642 -2.02 12.86 -22.05
CA SER A 642 -2.00 12.58 -23.49
C SER A 642 -2.64 13.72 -24.26
N PHE A 643 -1.88 14.38 -25.13
CA PHE A 643 -2.44 15.38 -26.04
C PHE A 643 -3.08 14.68 -27.24
N LEU A 644 -4.41 14.72 -27.32
CA LEU A 644 -5.15 14.26 -28.49
C LEU A 644 -5.29 15.43 -29.47
N GLY A 645 -4.49 15.40 -30.54
CA GLY A 645 -4.56 16.39 -31.60
C GLY A 645 -5.77 16.14 -32.52
N ILE A 646 -6.65 17.12 -32.64
CA ILE A 646 -7.76 17.09 -33.61
C ILE A 646 -7.31 17.79 -34.89
N THR A 647 -7.21 17.03 -35.98
CA THR A 647 -6.77 17.52 -37.30
C THR A 647 -7.86 18.26 -38.09
N GLU A 648 -9.06 18.40 -37.52
CA GLU A 648 -10.20 19.05 -38.17
C GLU A 648 -10.03 20.57 -38.22
N THR A 649 -10.09 21.14 -39.42
CA THR A 649 -9.90 22.59 -39.65
C THR A 649 -11.21 23.38 -39.51
N ASN A 650 -12.36 22.72 -39.63
CA ASN A 650 -13.66 23.35 -39.46
C ASN A 650 -14.02 23.48 -37.98
N ARG A 651 -14.14 24.72 -37.48
CA ARG A 651 -14.38 25.04 -36.07
C ARG A 651 -15.61 24.37 -35.46
N MET A 652 -16.72 24.23 -36.20
CA MET A 652 -17.93 23.58 -35.67
C MET A 652 -17.75 22.07 -35.52
N LYS A 653 -17.13 21.42 -36.52
CA LYS A 653 -16.83 19.98 -36.45
C LYS A 653 -15.74 19.67 -35.44
N GLN A 654 -14.78 20.58 -35.28
CA GLN A 654 -13.74 20.50 -34.27
C GLN A 654 -14.33 20.57 -32.86
N MET A 655 -15.27 21.49 -32.58
CA MET A 655 -15.97 21.53 -31.29
C MET A 655 -16.80 20.28 -31.05
N ALA A 656 -17.51 19.76 -32.06
CA ALA A 656 -18.27 18.51 -31.91
C ALA A 656 -17.36 17.31 -31.59
N LYS A 657 -16.23 17.16 -32.32
CA LYS A 657 -15.22 16.12 -32.04
C LYS A 657 -14.55 16.29 -30.69
N LEU A 658 -14.30 17.53 -30.25
CA LEU A 658 -13.79 17.81 -28.89
C LEU A 658 -14.78 17.28 -27.85
N THR A 659 -16.07 17.57 -28.02
CA THR A 659 -17.11 17.09 -27.11
C THR A 659 -17.19 15.56 -27.12
N GLU A 660 -17.26 14.93 -28.29
CA GLU A 660 -17.28 13.47 -28.44
C GLU A 660 -16.09 12.80 -27.72
N LEU A 661 -14.86 13.26 -27.99
CA LEU A 661 -13.64 12.71 -27.39
C LEU A 661 -13.48 12.98 -25.88
N THR A 662 -14.24 13.93 -25.31
CA THR A 662 -14.18 14.26 -23.89
C THR A 662 -15.15 13.40 -23.06
N TYR A 663 -16.21 12.89 -23.68
CA TYR A 663 -17.29 12.16 -23.01
C TYR A 663 -17.36 10.66 -23.34
N ASP A 664 -16.65 10.19 -24.38
CA ASP A 664 -16.33 8.78 -24.64
C ASP A 664 -15.08 8.31 -23.87
#